data_AF-A0A397BSG3-F1
#
_entry.id   AF-A0A397BSG3-F1
#
_cell.length_a   1.000
_cell.length_b   1.000
_cell.length_c   1.000
_cell.angle_alpha   90.00
_cell.angle_beta   90.00
_cell.angle_gamma   90.00
#
_symmetry.space_group_name_H-M   'P 1'
#
loop_
_entity.id
_entity.type
_entity.pdbx_description
1 polymer ?
#
loop_
_entity_poly.entity_id
_entity_poly.type
_entity_poly.pdbx_seq_one_letter_code
_entity_poly.pdbx_strand_id
1 'polypeptide(L)'
;ILQTEATTNVQNDALKEILPFGFGVHHAGMKREDRSLVEALFADGHVRVLCCTSTLAWGVNLPAHTVIIKGTQMYSAEKSDWVELSALDILQMLGRAGRIQYDTQGEGIILTQHAQLKYYLSLMNQQLPVESQMMSRLADQMNAEIVLGTVQNLAQAATWLGYSYLYVRMLRAPALYGVSVEEAQNDPTLFQRRIDLCHAAATILAKHNLIKYERKTGHFQVTSLGKVASHYYIAHDSMSTYNEYLKPHMSDIELFRLFSLSQEFKYVMVRSEERLELEKLLERVPIPVKEALNVNVRASNSGSAKVNVLLQAYISRLSLNGFALLADMVHIHQSAARIWRALFEICLHRGWAALAEKVLTICKMVDHRMWLSHTPLRQFPALSDATCRKLEKKDIPFERYFDLSMADLGQLIGVPKMGKELYTLLHQFPKVDVSAAVQPITRSLLKVDLSFTPDFQMQSPSEGFWVLVTDVDGDALIHHEYLMLQKRYAKEETYLSFTIPLFEPLAPLYYLRVLSDKWLHCETTLPISFQDLILPTKNAPPTELLDLQPLSVKAVLAKAVVHAGLKDTSMVAKLVDGSLARGPRGWRFQTFNPIQTQALPKLMENPTTSNVLVCAAPGSGKGVLADVALLTLCLQHFDALEDVFCVYVAPKPSLVAAQHANWAAKFGPDSVFGLDVVRLTGDATADVKAIQSAQVVVATPEQWDVLSRRWKKRARIQHVQLFVLDQLQFVGGGEYGTVVLYQGIEDGDCNEYYDMS
;
A
#
# COMPACT_ATOMS: atom_id res chain seq x y z
N ILE A 1 -50.38 -31.16 -11.71
CA ILE A 1 -48.96 -30.75 -11.60
C ILE A 1 -48.88 -29.27 -11.25
N LEU A 2 -49.15 -28.32 -12.16
CA LEU A 2 -49.01 -26.88 -11.88
C LEU A 2 -49.85 -26.37 -10.69
N GLN A 3 -51.12 -26.79 -10.56
CA GLN A 3 -51.96 -26.40 -9.41
C GLN A 3 -51.42 -26.93 -8.07
N THR A 4 -50.85 -28.14 -8.09
CA THR A 4 -50.26 -28.80 -6.92
C THR A 4 -48.96 -28.12 -6.52
N GLU A 5 -48.08 -27.84 -7.48
CA GLU A 5 -46.82 -27.11 -7.26
C GLU A 5 -47.07 -25.68 -6.76
N ALA A 6 -48.06 -24.98 -7.32
CA ALA A 6 -48.45 -23.63 -6.89
C ALA A 6 -48.93 -23.59 -5.44
N THR A 7 -49.65 -24.61 -4.97
CA THR A 7 -50.18 -24.65 -3.59
C THR A 7 -49.17 -25.16 -2.57
N THR A 8 -48.23 -26.02 -2.99
CA THR A 8 -47.35 -26.74 -2.05
C THR A 8 -45.95 -26.12 -1.95
N ASN A 9 -45.36 -25.69 -3.08
CA ASN A 9 -43.93 -25.40 -3.16
C ASN A 9 -43.60 -23.93 -3.48
N VAL A 10 -44.52 -23.19 -4.10
CA VAL A 10 -44.32 -21.76 -4.39
C VAL A 10 -44.53 -20.92 -3.14
N GLN A 11 -43.63 -19.98 -2.87
CA GLN A 11 -43.77 -19.06 -1.73
C GLN A 11 -44.34 -17.69 -2.11
N ASN A 12 -44.16 -17.25 -3.37
CA ASN A 12 -44.63 -15.96 -3.85
C ASN A 12 -46.11 -15.99 -4.29
N ASP A 13 -46.96 -15.21 -3.63
CA ASP A 13 -48.41 -15.18 -3.87
C ASP A 13 -48.77 -14.76 -5.31
N ALA A 14 -48.03 -13.83 -5.91
CA ALA A 14 -48.26 -13.44 -7.31
C ALA A 14 -47.94 -14.58 -8.30
N LEU A 15 -46.93 -15.40 -8.00
CA LEU A 15 -46.60 -16.57 -8.81
C LEU A 15 -47.64 -17.68 -8.63
N LYS A 16 -48.18 -17.86 -7.41
CA LYS A 16 -49.25 -18.85 -7.15
C LYS A 16 -50.50 -18.61 -7.98
N GLU A 17 -50.83 -17.35 -8.24
CA GLU A 17 -52.02 -16.98 -9.01
C GLU A 17 -51.86 -17.32 -10.50
N ILE A 18 -50.69 -17.09 -11.08
CA ILE A 18 -50.46 -17.23 -12.53
C ILE A 18 -50.01 -18.63 -12.96
N LEU A 19 -49.29 -19.35 -12.09
CA LEU A 19 -48.71 -20.67 -12.41
C LEU A 19 -49.75 -21.73 -12.83
N PRO A 20 -50.95 -21.82 -12.21
CA PRO A 20 -52.01 -22.73 -12.62
C PRO A 20 -52.46 -22.56 -14.08
N PHE A 21 -52.33 -21.35 -14.63
CA PHE A 21 -52.70 -21.03 -16.01
C PHE A 21 -51.57 -21.31 -17.02
N GLY A 22 -50.43 -21.84 -16.57
CA GLY A 22 -49.27 -22.12 -17.42
C GLY A 22 -48.38 -20.90 -17.69
N PHE A 23 -48.54 -19.82 -16.90
CA PHE A 23 -47.69 -18.64 -16.93
C PHE A 23 -46.67 -18.67 -15.79
N GLY A 24 -45.41 -18.36 -16.09
CA GLY A 24 -44.34 -18.22 -15.10
C GLY A 24 -43.72 -16.83 -15.14
N VAL A 25 -43.15 -16.38 -14.02
CA VAL A 25 -42.29 -15.19 -13.96
C VAL A 25 -40.89 -15.58 -13.47
N HIS A 26 -39.87 -14.89 -13.98
CA HIS A 26 -38.48 -15.09 -13.57
C HIS A 26 -37.71 -13.77 -13.52
N HIS A 27 -37.22 -13.40 -12.34
CA HIS A 27 -36.34 -12.25 -12.15
C HIS A 27 -35.43 -12.44 -10.92
N ALA A 28 -34.31 -11.71 -10.87
CA ALA A 28 -33.30 -11.86 -9.81
C ALA A 28 -33.83 -11.59 -8.39
N GLY A 29 -34.91 -10.81 -8.25
CA GLY A 29 -35.56 -10.51 -6.97
C GLY A 29 -36.38 -11.67 -6.37
N MET A 30 -36.60 -12.75 -7.11
CA MET A 30 -37.30 -13.94 -6.60
C MET A 30 -36.38 -14.82 -5.75
N LYS A 31 -36.97 -15.52 -4.77
CA LYS A 31 -36.26 -16.54 -4.00
C LYS A 31 -35.68 -17.60 -4.94
N ARG A 32 -34.52 -18.15 -4.57
CA ARG A 32 -33.81 -19.13 -5.40
C ARG A 32 -34.64 -20.39 -5.65
N GLU A 33 -35.37 -20.83 -4.63
CA GLU A 33 -36.28 -21.98 -4.68
C GLU A 33 -37.37 -21.79 -5.74
N ASP A 34 -38.09 -20.65 -5.70
CA ASP A 34 -39.13 -20.32 -6.68
C ASP A 34 -38.55 -20.23 -8.11
N ARG A 35 -37.34 -19.67 -8.28
CA ARG A 35 -36.69 -19.57 -9.60
C ARG A 35 -36.36 -20.94 -10.19
N SER A 36 -35.71 -21.80 -9.41
CA SER A 36 -35.35 -23.15 -9.86
C SER A 36 -36.57 -24.00 -10.16
N LEU A 37 -37.67 -23.81 -9.42
CA LEU A 37 -38.95 -24.46 -9.71
C LEU A 37 -39.51 -24.02 -11.06
N VAL A 38 -39.58 -22.70 -11.33
CA VAL A 38 -40.08 -22.17 -12.60
C VAL A 38 -39.20 -22.62 -13.79
N GLU A 39 -37.88 -22.66 -13.60
CA GLU A 39 -36.92 -23.16 -14.61
C GLU A 39 -37.20 -24.63 -14.95
N ALA A 40 -37.37 -25.49 -13.95
CA ALA A 40 -37.67 -26.92 -14.15
C ALA A 40 -39.03 -27.11 -14.84
N LEU A 41 -40.08 -26.42 -14.36
CA LEU A 41 -41.43 -26.52 -14.92
C LEU A 41 -41.50 -26.01 -16.38
N PHE A 42 -40.65 -25.05 -16.76
CA PHE A 42 -40.55 -24.60 -18.15
C PHE A 42 -39.76 -25.59 -19.01
N ALA A 43 -38.65 -26.14 -18.50
CA ALA A 43 -37.86 -27.14 -19.20
C ALA A 43 -38.68 -28.41 -19.51
N ASP A 44 -39.52 -28.84 -18.56
CA ASP A 44 -40.42 -29.99 -18.70
C ASP A 44 -41.66 -29.69 -19.59
N GLY A 45 -41.82 -28.44 -20.03
CA GLY A 45 -42.91 -28.03 -20.92
C GLY A 45 -44.27 -27.84 -20.24
N HIS A 46 -44.31 -27.80 -18.91
CA HIS A 46 -45.53 -27.52 -18.15
C HIS A 46 -45.89 -26.02 -18.20
N VAL A 47 -44.90 -25.14 -18.00
CA VAL A 47 -45.09 -23.69 -18.21
C VAL A 47 -45.00 -23.41 -19.71
N ARG A 48 -46.05 -22.79 -20.27
CA ARG A 48 -46.13 -22.46 -21.70
C ARG A 48 -45.58 -21.08 -22.01
N VAL A 49 -45.75 -20.13 -21.08
CA VAL A 49 -45.31 -18.75 -21.25
C VAL A 49 -44.48 -18.34 -20.03
N LEU A 50 -43.23 -17.96 -20.26
CA LEU A 50 -42.32 -17.49 -19.22
C LEU A 50 -41.99 -16.02 -19.46
N CYS A 51 -42.37 -15.15 -18.53
CA CYS A 51 -42.01 -13.74 -18.52
C CYS A 51 -40.73 -13.53 -17.70
N CYS A 52 -39.64 -13.10 -18.33
CA CYS A 52 -38.34 -12.96 -17.66
C CYS A 52 -37.68 -11.59 -17.86
N THR A 53 -36.78 -11.22 -16.95
CA THR A 53 -35.84 -10.10 -17.13
C THR A 53 -34.58 -10.52 -17.90
N SER A 54 -33.78 -9.56 -18.38
CA SER A 54 -32.55 -9.81 -19.15
C SER A 54 -31.53 -10.73 -18.45
N THR A 55 -31.58 -10.81 -17.12
CA THR A 55 -30.70 -11.67 -16.31
C THR A 55 -30.82 -13.16 -16.64
N LEU A 56 -31.98 -13.62 -17.12
CA LEU A 56 -32.16 -15.02 -17.51
C LEU A 56 -31.29 -15.36 -18.72
N ALA A 57 -31.24 -14.46 -19.70
CA ALA A 57 -30.47 -14.66 -20.94
C ALA A 57 -28.98 -14.87 -20.67
N TRP A 58 -28.43 -14.21 -19.64
CA TRP A 58 -27.03 -14.35 -19.25
C TRP A 58 -26.77 -15.51 -18.28
N GLY A 59 -27.72 -15.79 -17.37
CA GLY A 59 -27.47 -16.64 -16.20
C GLY A 59 -27.90 -18.10 -16.33
N VAL A 60 -28.84 -18.42 -17.22
CA VAL A 60 -29.44 -19.76 -17.29
C VAL A 60 -29.55 -20.23 -18.73
N ASN A 61 -29.18 -21.48 -18.99
CA ASN A 61 -29.36 -22.10 -20.29
C ASN A 61 -30.78 -22.68 -20.44
N LEU A 62 -31.76 -21.80 -20.61
CA LEU A 62 -33.16 -22.17 -20.78
C LEU A 62 -33.67 -21.73 -22.17
N PRO A 63 -33.48 -22.56 -23.22
CA PRO A 63 -33.96 -22.23 -24.56
C PRO A 63 -35.48 -22.42 -24.70
N ALA A 64 -36.09 -21.64 -25.57
CA ALA A 64 -37.51 -21.70 -25.90
C ALA A 64 -37.70 -21.68 -27.43
N HIS A 65 -38.77 -22.28 -27.95
CA HIS A 65 -39.07 -22.23 -29.39
C HIS A 65 -39.19 -20.78 -29.88
N THR A 66 -39.99 -19.97 -29.16
CA THR A 66 -40.23 -18.56 -29.50
C THR A 66 -39.75 -17.66 -28.36
N VAL A 67 -38.94 -16.65 -28.69
CA VAL A 67 -38.52 -15.59 -27.77
C VAL A 67 -39.10 -14.26 -28.24
N ILE A 68 -39.75 -13.55 -27.31
CA ILE A 68 -40.37 -12.24 -27.59
C ILE A 68 -39.70 -11.17 -26.72
N ILE A 69 -39.06 -10.20 -27.36
CA ILE A 69 -38.52 -9.01 -26.72
C ILE A 69 -39.61 -7.93 -26.75
N LYS A 70 -40.32 -7.79 -25.62
CA LYS A 70 -41.41 -6.82 -25.46
C LYS A 70 -40.85 -5.45 -25.07
N GLY A 71 -40.62 -4.60 -26.07
CA GLY A 71 -40.06 -3.27 -25.87
C GLY A 71 -38.55 -3.31 -25.75
N THR A 72 -37.87 -2.37 -26.40
CA THR A 72 -36.40 -2.33 -26.44
C THR A 72 -35.81 -1.22 -25.57
N GLN A 73 -36.61 -0.61 -24.71
CA GLN A 73 -36.17 0.46 -23.83
C GLN A 73 -35.88 -0.08 -22.43
N MET A 74 -34.71 0.28 -21.90
CA MET A 74 -34.28 -0.01 -20.55
C MET A 74 -33.87 1.28 -19.87
N TYR A 75 -34.20 1.38 -18.58
CA TYR A 75 -33.71 2.48 -17.78
C TYR A 75 -32.23 2.29 -17.45
N SER A 76 -31.38 3.22 -17.92
CA SER A 76 -29.95 3.24 -17.60
C SER A 76 -29.71 4.22 -16.47
N ALA A 77 -29.33 3.72 -15.29
CA ALA A 77 -29.01 4.57 -14.13
C ALA A 77 -27.76 5.44 -14.38
N GLU A 78 -26.78 4.96 -15.16
CA GLU A 78 -25.58 5.73 -15.52
C GLU A 78 -25.89 7.00 -16.31
N LYS A 79 -26.85 6.92 -17.23
CA LYS A 79 -27.33 8.07 -18.02
C LYS A 79 -28.54 8.75 -17.38
N SER A 80 -29.12 8.14 -16.35
CA SER A 80 -30.37 8.55 -15.71
C SER A 80 -31.43 8.89 -16.79
N ASP A 81 -31.58 8.01 -17.78
CA ASP A 81 -32.54 8.15 -18.87
C ASP A 81 -32.94 6.77 -19.43
N TRP A 82 -34.02 6.73 -20.21
CA TRP A 82 -34.42 5.55 -20.95
C TRP A 82 -33.55 5.42 -22.20
N VAL A 83 -32.85 4.29 -22.31
CA VAL A 83 -31.92 3.99 -23.40
C VAL A 83 -32.37 2.71 -24.08
N GLU A 84 -32.02 2.59 -25.35
CA GLU A 84 -32.21 1.33 -26.07
C GLU A 84 -31.34 0.20 -25.47
N LEU A 85 -31.84 -1.03 -25.56
CA LEU A 85 -31.13 -2.23 -25.16
C LEU A 85 -29.80 -2.36 -25.90
N SER A 86 -28.79 -2.88 -25.20
CA SER A 86 -27.48 -3.11 -25.82
C SER A 86 -27.56 -4.19 -26.89
N ALA A 87 -26.69 -4.10 -27.90
CA ALA A 87 -26.58 -5.13 -28.93
C ALA A 87 -26.32 -6.52 -28.34
N LEU A 88 -25.52 -6.59 -27.26
CA LEU A 88 -25.21 -7.83 -26.54
C LEU A 88 -26.46 -8.42 -25.89
N ASP A 89 -27.28 -7.62 -25.21
CA ASP A 89 -28.50 -8.11 -24.56
C ASP A 89 -29.50 -8.67 -25.58
N ILE A 90 -29.68 -7.99 -26.71
CA ILE A 90 -30.56 -8.47 -27.78
C ILE A 90 -30.07 -9.80 -28.35
N LEU A 91 -28.77 -9.89 -28.68
CA LEU A 91 -28.17 -11.12 -29.21
C LEU A 91 -28.26 -12.27 -28.20
N GLN A 92 -28.06 -12.01 -26.91
CA GLN A 92 -28.18 -13.03 -25.86
C GLN A 92 -29.62 -13.49 -25.68
N MET A 93 -30.60 -12.58 -25.69
CA MET A 93 -32.02 -12.94 -25.59
C MET A 93 -32.44 -13.80 -26.78
N LEU A 94 -32.11 -13.37 -28.01
CA LEU A 94 -32.47 -14.10 -29.23
C LEU A 94 -31.68 -15.41 -29.37
N GLY A 95 -30.49 -15.51 -28.79
CA GLY A 95 -29.74 -16.76 -28.70
C GLY A 95 -30.45 -17.85 -27.89
N ARG A 96 -31.52 -17.51 -27.16
CA ARG A 96 -32.40 -18.49 -26.48
C ARG A 96 -33.53 -19.01 -27.36
N ALA A 97 -33.70 -18.46 -28.58
CA ALA A 97 -34.71 -18.93 -29.52
C ALA A 97 -34.26 -20.20 -30.25
N GLY A 98 -35.11 -21.23 -30.23
CA GLY A 98 -34.86 -22.55 -30.80
C GLY A 98 -34.18 -23.50 -29.81
N ARG A 99 -34.85 -24.62 -29.51
CA ARG A 99 -34.27 -25.69 -28.68
C ARG A 99 -33.57 -26.70 -29.56
N ILE A 100 -32.25 -26.78 -29.41
CA ILE A 100 -31.41 -27.79 -30.08
C ILE A 100 -31.98 -29.18 -29.75
N GLN A 101 -32.18 -30.02 -30.76
CA GLN A 101 -32.79 -31.38 -30.71
C GLN A 101 -34.33 -31.45 -30.72
N TYR A 102 -35.06 -30.40 -30.32
CA TYR A 102 -36.53 -30.44 -30.28
C TYR A 102 -37.19 -29.65 -31.42
N ASP A 103 -36.67 -28.47 -31.71
CA ASP A 103 -37.28 -27.53 -32.67
C ASP A 103 -36.50 -27.55 -34.00
N THR A 104 -37.22 -27.46 -35.13
CA THR A 104 -36.62 -27.36 -36.47
C THR A 104 -36.15 -25.95 -36.80
N GLN A 105 -36.83 -24.95 -36.23
CA GLN A 105 -36.51 -23.52 -36.33
C GLN A 105 -36.81 -22.84 -35.01
N GLY A 106 -36.11 -21.74 -34.72
CA GLY A 106 -36.41 -20.85 -33.60
C GLY A 106 -37.00 -19.54 -34.10
N GLU A 107 -37.96 -18.99 -33.36
CA GLU A 107 -38.60 -17.72 -33.69
C GLU A 107 -38.21 -16.62 -32.72
N GLY A 108 -37.59 -15.56 -33.23
CA GLY A 108 -37.22 -14.38 -32.46
C GLY A 108 -38.06 -13.18 -32.88
N ILE A 109 -38.86 -12.64 -31.95
CA ILE A 109 -39.74 -11.49 -32.21
C ILE A 109 -39.25 -10.28 -31.41
N ILE A 110 -38.93 -9.18 -32.09
CA ILE A 110 -38.54 -7.92 -31.45
C ILE A 110 -39.68 -6.91 -31.61
N LEU A 111 -40.23 -6.43 -30.49
CA LEU A 111 -41.20 -5.35 -30.47
C LEU A 111 -40.48 -4.05 -30.10
N THR A 112 -40.34 -3.14 -31.06
CA THR A 112 -39.56 -1.89 -30.91
C THR A 112 -40.30 -0.71 -31.55
N GLN A 113 -39.82 0.51 -31.31
CA GLN A 113 -40.30 1.70 -32.00
C GLN A 113 -39.87 1.67 -33.47
N HIS A 114 -40.71 2.19 -34.37
CA HIS A 114 -40.43 2.18 -35.81
C HIS A 114 -39.08 2.82 -36.17
N ALA A 115 -38.68 3.87 -35.45
CA ALA A 115 -37.40 4.56 -35.65
C ALA A 115 -36.17 3.66 -35.43
N GLN A 116 -36.25 2.66 -34.53
CA GLN A 116 -35.13 1.78 -34.18
C GLN A 116 -35.10 0.48 -34.98
N LEU A 117 -36.12 0.23 -35.80
CA LEU A 117 -36.23 -1.01 -36.58
C LEU A 117 -35.01 -1.24 -37.49
N LYS A 118 -34.51 -0.17 -38.14
CA LYS A 118 -33.31 -0.26 -38.99
C LYS A 118 -32.07 -0.68 -38.19
N TYR A 119 -31.91 -0.19 -36.96
CA TYR A 119 -30.78 -0.53 -36.10
C TYR A 119 -30.77 -2.03 -35.77
N TYR A 120 -31.90 -2.56 -35.31
CA TYR A 120 -32.00 -3.98 -34.94
C TYR A 120 -31.93 -4.91 -36.16
N LEU A 121 -32.47 -4.50 -37.31
CA LEU A 121 -32.27 -5.25 -38.56
C LEU A 121 -30.79 -5.31 -38.97
N SER A 122 -30.06 -4.20 -38.85
CA SER A 122 -28.63 -4.18 -39.14
C SER A 122 -27.83 -5.02 -38.15
N LEU A 123 -28.21 -5.03 -36.87
CA LEU A 123 -27.59 -5.89 -35.85
C LEU A 123 -27.77 -7.38 -36.17
N MET A 124 -29.01 -7.81 -36.46
CA MET A 124 -29.32 -9.22 -36.73
C MET A 124 -28.76 -9.73 -38.06
N ASN A 125 -28.60 -8.84 -39.05
CA ASN A 125 -28.07 -9.20 -40.37
C ASN A 125 -26.55 -8.97 -40.50
N GLN A 126 -25.82 -8.86 -39.38
CA GLN A 126 -24.36 -8.69 -39.36
C GLN A 126 -23.86 -7.43 -40.10
N GLN A 127 -24.70 -6.40 -40.20
CA GLN A 127 -24.39 -5.14 -40.90
C GLN A 127 -23.97 -4.02 -39.94
N LEU A 128 -24.03 -4.24 -38.62
CA LEU A 128 -23.59 -3.27 -37.63
C LEU A 128 -22.08 -3.41 -37.37
N PRO A 129 -21.23 -2.46 -37.78
CA PRO A 129 -19.80 -2.52 -37.53
C PRO A 129 -19.49 -2.28 -36.05
N VAL A 130 -18.47 -2.96 -35.52
CA VAL A 130 -17.98 -2.78 -34.16
C VAL A 130 -16.96 -1.64 -34.12
N GLU A 131 -17.28 -0.55 -33.43
CA GLU A 131 -16.42 0.64 -33.33
C GLU A 131 -15.81 0.85 -31.93
N SER A 132 -14.67 1.52 -31.87
CA SER A 132 -13.95 1.77 -30.62
C SER A 132 -14.51 2.98 -29.87
N GLN A 133 -14.80 2.82 -28.57
CA GLN A 133 -15.24 3.89 -27.66
C GLN A 133 -14.11 4.41 -26.74
N MET A 134 -12.89 3.93 -26.94
CA MET A 134 -11.73 4.21 -26.09
C MET A 134 -11.40 5.71 -25.98
N MET A 135 -11.68 6.50 -27.03
CA MET A 135 -11.38 7.94 -27.07
C MET A 135 -11.95 8.71 -25.87
N SER A 136 -13.16 8.34 -25.43
CA SER A 136 -13.84 8.98 -24.28
C SER A 136 -13.17 8.71 -22.93
N ARG A 137 -12.36 7.65 -22.82
CA ARG A 137 -11.70 7.18 -21.59
C ARG A 137 -10.18 7.13 -21.72
N LEU A 138 -9.63 7.74 -22.78
CA LEU A 138 -8.21 7.68 -23.09
C LEU A 138 -7.35 8.25 -21.95
N ALA A 139 -7.77 9.36 -21.33
CA ALA A 139 -7.06 9.97 -20.22
C ALA A 139 -6.99 9.03 -19.00
N ASP A 140 -8.12 8.43 -18.59
CA ASP A 140 -8.17 7.52 -17.44
C ASP A 140 -7.33 6.25 -17.67
N GLN A 141 -7.42 5.66 -18.86
CA GLN A 141 -6.65 4.47 -19.22
C GLN A 141 -5.15 4.77 -19.33
N MET A 142 -4.78 5.92 -19.89
CA MET A 142 -3.37 6.32 -19.96
C MET A 142 -2.80 6.60 -18.56
N ASN A 143 -3.59 7.20 -17.66
CA ASN A 143 -3.18 7.36 -16.25
C ASN A 143 -2.89 6.01 -15.60
N ALA A 144 -3.70 4.98 -15.86
CA ALA A 144 -3.47 3.64 -15.32
C ALA A 144 -2.12 3.05 -15.78
N GLU A 145 -1.77 3.18 -17.05
CA GLU A 145 -0.47 2.72 -17.57
C GLU A 145 0.72 3.52 -17.02
N ILE A 146 0.54 4.84 -16.83
CA ILE A 146 1.56 5.68 -16.19
C ILE A 146 1.76 5.27 -14.73
N VAL A 147 0.68 4.92 -14.01
CA VAL A 147 0.73 4.45 -12.63
C VAL A 147 1.39 3.07 -12.51
N LEU A 148 1.08 2.16 -13.44
CA LEU A 148 1.74 0.85 -13.54
C LEU A 148 3.21 0.95 -13.91
N GLY A 149 3.63 2.07 -14.53
CA GLY A 149 5.00 2.32 -14.97
C GLY A 149 5.36 1.73 -16.33
N THR A 150 4.38 1.20 -17.07
CA THR A 150 4.52 0.70 -18.45
C THR A 150 4.77 1.86 -19.43
N VAL A 151 4.20 3.03 -19.15
CA VAL A 151 4.33 4.25 -19.95
C VAL A 151 4.98 5.35 -19.13
N GLN A 152 6.21 5.74 -19.49
CA GLN A 152 6.97 6.78 -18.79
C GLN A 152 7.19 8.04 -19.64
N ASN A 153 6.93 7.96 -20.95
CA ASN A 153 7.06 9.10 -21.84
C ASN A 153 6.04 9.05 -22.99
N LEU A 154 5.91 10.17 -23.70
CA LEU A 154 4.93 10.35 -24.77
C LEU A 154 5.11 9.35 -25.94
N ALA A 155 6.35 8.99 -26.28
CA ALA A 155 6.63 8.02 -27.35
C ALA A 155 6.18 6.60 -26.96
N GLN A 156 6.40 6.20 -25.70
CA GLN A 156 5.88 4.96 -25.15
C GLN A 156 4.34 4.96 -25.09
N ALA A 157 3.73 6.09 -24.73
CA ALA A 157 2.26 6.21 -24.75
C ALA A 157 1.69 6.02 -26.16
N ALA A 158 2.32 6.61 -27.18
CA ALA A 158 1.91 6.43 -28.57
C ALA A 158 2.11 4.99 -29.04
N THR A 159 3.13 4.29 -28.54
CA THR A 159 3.37 2.86 -28.81
C THR A 159 2.31 1.99 -28.14
N TRP A 160 1.96 2.26 -26.87
CA TRP A 160 0.87 1.61 -26.15
C TRP A 160 -0.47 1.76 -26.88
N LEU A 161 -0.80 2.97 -27.33
CA LEU A 161 -2.00 3.23 -28.11
C LEU A 161 -2.01 2.43 -29.42
N GLY A 162 -0.85 2.07 -29.96
CA GLY A 162 -0.69 1.20 -31.12
C GLY A 162 -1.17 -0.25 -30.91
N TYR A 163 -1.28 -0.73 -29.66
CA TYR A 163 -1.85 -2.06 -29.37
C TYR A 163 -3.38 -2.05 -29.22
N SER A 164 -4.01 -0.88 -29.29
CA SER A 164 -5.44 -0.74 -29.03
C SER A 164 -6.31 -1.07 -30.25
N TYR A 165 -7.57 -1.45 -30.00
CA TYR A 165 -8.58 -1.57 -31.05
C TYR A 165 -8.89 -0.22 -31.72
N LEU A 166 -8.73 0.89 -30.98
CA LEU A 166 -8.88 2.24 -31.53
C LEU A 166 -7.91 2.47 -32.70
N TYR A 167 -6.65 2.09 -32.53
CA TYR A 167 -5.64 2.22 -33.58
C TYR A 167 -5.99 1.43 -34.84
N VAL A 168 -6.39 0.16 -34.69
CA VAL A 168 -6.77 -0.69 -35.82
C VAL A 168 -7.97 -0.11 -36.58
N ARG A 169 -8.94 0.47 -35.87
CA ARG A 169 -10.10 1.12 -36.50
C ARG A 169 -9.75 2.46 -37.16
N MET A 170 -8.87 3.25 -36.57
CA MET A 170 -8.38 4.50 -37.18
C MET A 170 -7.66 4.24 -38.51
N LEU A 171 -6.91 3.15 -38.64
CA LEU A 171 -6.28 2.77 -39.91
C LEU A 171 -7.29 2.31 -40.97
N ARG A 172 -8.30 1.53 -40.56
CA ARG A 172 -9.29 0.95 -41.50
C ARG A 172 -10.38 1.95 -41.92
N ALA A 173 -10.74 2.88 -41.04
CA ALA A 173 -11.81 3.85 -41.26
C ALA A 173 -11.43 5.24 -40.71
N PRO A 174 -10.40 5.90 -41.28
CA PRO A 174 -9.83 7.15 -40.75
C PRO A 174 -10.84 8.29 -40.65
N ALA A 175 -11.72 8.43 -41.64
CA ALA A 175 -12.74 9.48 -41.69
C ALA A 175 -13.71 9.45 -40.48
N LEU A 176 -14.01 8.27 -39.94
CA LEU A 176 -14.91 8.11 -38.79
C LEU A 176 -14.27 8.64 -37.49
N TYR A 177 -12.94 8.56 -37.39
CA TYR A 177 -12.18 8.99 -36.21
C TYR A 177 -11.57 10.40 -36.40
N GLY A 178 -12.07 11.15 -37.40
CA GLY A 178 -11.65 12.52 -37.67
C GLY A 178 -10.20 12.63 -38.17
N VAL A 179 -9.69 11.61 -38.85
CA VAL A 179 -8.40 11.65 -39.56
C VAL A 179 -8.69 11.94 -41.03
N SER A 180 -8.06 12.99 -41.57
CA SER A 180 -8.26 13.36 -42.98
C SER A 180 -7.57 12.36 -43.92
N VAL A 181 -8.01 12.31 -45.18
CA VAL A 181 -7.38 11.43 -46.19
C VAL A 181 -5.93 11.83 -46.43
N GLU A 182 -5.63 13.12 -46.39
CA GLU A 182 -4.27 13.66 -46.53
C GLU A 182 -3.37 13.27 -45.35
N GLU A 183 -3.88 13.36 -44.11
CA GLU A 183 -3.16 12.91 -42.92
C GLU A 183 -2.86 11.41 -42.96
N ALA A 184 -3.82 10.60 -43.40
CA ALA A 184 -3.63 9.16 -43.53
C ALA A 184 -2.60 8.78 -44.62
N GLN A 185 -2.45 9.60 -45.67
CA GLN A 185 -1.43 9.41 -46.70
C GLN A 185 -0.04 9.82 -46.22
N ASN A 186 0.06 10.92 -45.47
CA ASN A 186 1.32 11.45 -44.96
C ASN A 186 1.86 10.66 -43.75
N ASP A 187 0.98 10.10 -42.92
CA ASP A 187 1.32 9.26 -41.76
C ASP A 187 0.60 7.91 -41.86
N PRO A 188 1.13 6.96 -42.67
CA PRO A 188 0.48 5.67 -42.89
C PRO A 188 0.38 4.82 -41.62
N THR A 189 1.22 5.10 -40.61
CA THR A 189 1.19 4.41 -39.31
C THR A 189 0.38 5.15 -38.25
N LEU A 190 -0.12 6.35 -38.56
CA LEU A 190 -0.77 7.29 -37.63
C LEU A 190 0.05 7.55 -36.35
N PHE A 191 1.37 7.49 -36.43
CA PHE A 191 2.25 7.67 -35.27
C PHE A 191 2.14 9.08 -34.68
N GLN A 192 2.16 10.12 -35.53
CA GLN A 192 2.01 11.51 -35.11
C GLN A 192 0.62 11.75 -34.50
N ARG A 193 -0.42 11.20 -35.14
CA ARG A 193 -1.78 11.30 -34.61
C ARG A 193 -1.91 10.66 -33.22
N ARG A 194 -1.26 9.52 -32.99
CA ARG A 194 -1.23 8.90 -31.64
C ARG A 194 -0.48 9.77 -30.64
N ILE A 195 0.62 10.39 -31.03
CA ILE A 195 1.33 11.37 -30.19
C ILE A 195 0.40 12.53 -29.82
N ASP A 196 -0.35 13.09 -30.76
CA ASP A 196 -1.25 14.22 -30.51
C ASP A 196 -2.37 13.83 -29.54
N LEU A 197 -2.95 12.64 -29.70
CA LEU A 197 -3.97 12.10 -28.79
C LEU A 197 -3.41 11.87 -27.38
N CYS A 198 -2.24 11.25 -27.27
CA CYS A 198 -1.57 11.05 -25.98
C CYS A 198 -1.14 12.39 -25.35
N HIS A 199 -0.74 13.38 -26.14
CA HIS A 199 -0.38 14.71 -25.65
C HIS A 199 -1.61 15.46 -25.11
N ALA A 200 -2.74 15.39 -25.81
CA ALA A 200 -4.00 15.95 -25.34
C ALA A 200 -4.46 15.30 -24.03
N ALA A 201 -4.42 13.96 -23.96
CA ALA A 201 -4.72 13.21 -22.75
C ALA A 201 -3.77 13.57 -21.59
N ALA A 202 -2.46 13.67 -21.85
CA ALA A 202 -1.46 14.04 -20.84
C ALA A 202 -1.68 15.46 -20.33
N THR A 203 -2.09 16.38 -21.21
CA THR A 203 -2.39 17.76 -20.83
C THR A 203 -3.62 17.84 -19.91
N ILE A 204 -4.64 17.02 -20.15
CA ILE A 204 -5.81 16.90 -19.27
C ILE A 204 -5.39 16.33 -17.90
N LEU A 205 -4.64 15.23 -17.88
CA LEU A 205 -4.16 14.62 -16.63
C LEU A 205 -3.26 15.57 -15.82
N ALA A 206 -2.40 16.32 -16.50
CA ALA A 206 -1.53 17.31 -15.86
C ALA A 206 -2.32 18.50 -15.31
N LYS A 207 -3.35 18.97 -16.03
CA LYS A 207 -4.27 20.02 -15.54
C LYS A 207 -4.97 19.60 -14.24
N HIS A 208 -5.30 18.32 -14.10
CA HIS A 208 -5.95 17.76 -12.91
C HIS A 208 -4.97 17.26 -11.84
N ASN A 209 -3.67 17.53 -11.97
CA ASN A 209 -2.61 17.12 -11.03
C ASN A 209 -2.47 15.60 -10.83
N LEU A 210 -2.91 14.78 -11.78
CA LEU A 210 -2.76 13.32 -11.74
C LEU A 210 -1.36 12.87 -12.19
N ILE A 211 -0.75 13.65 -13.06
CA ILE A 211 0.64 13.46 -13.50
C ILE A 211 1.36 14.80 -13.51
N LYS A 212 2.67 14.77 -13.32
CA LYS A 212 3.56 15.88 -13.67
C LYS A 212 4.09 15.59 -15.07
N TYR A 213 3.69 16.42 -16.03
CA TYR A 213 4.05 16.25 -17.43
C TYR A 213 5.08 17.29 -17.87
N GLU A 214 6.28 16.85 -18.21
CA GLU A 214 7.32 17.71 -18.77
C GLU A 214 7.21 17.75 -20.30
N ARG A 215 6.71 18.87 -20.85
CA ARG A 215 6.43 19.00 -22.29
C ARG A 215 7.67 18.93 -23.19
N LYS A 216 8.86 19.29 -22.68
CA LYS A 216 10.10 19.30 -23.46
C LYS A 216 10.67 17.90 -23.68
N THR A 217 10.75 17.12 -22.61
CA THR A 217 11.29 15.76 -22.63
C THR A 217 10.21 14.73 -22.97
N GLY A 218 8.94 15.09 -22.81
CA GLY A 218 7.82 14.18 -22.95
C GLY A 218 7.68 13.21 -21.79
N HIS A 219 8.39 13.42 -20.67
CA HIS A 219 8.41 12.52 -19.53
C HIS A 219 7.20 12.72 -18.60
N PHE A 220 6.69 11.61 -18.07
CA PHE A 220 5.60 11.58 -17.10
C PHE A 220 6.13 11.17 -15.73
N GLN A 221 5.82 11.96 -14.71
CA GLN A 221 6.01 11.58 -13.32
C GLN A 221 4.63 11.39 -12.67
N VAL A 222 4.41 10.21 -12.09
CA VAL A 222 3.15 9.88 -11.41
C VAL A 222 2.99 10.69 -10.12
N THR A 223 1.77 11.17 -9.82
CA THR A 223 1.44 11.77 -8.51
C THR A 223 0.70 10.76 -7.63
N SER A 224 0.61 11.04 -6.32
CA SER A 224 -0.21 10.22 -5.41
C SER A 224 -1.69 10.21 -5.85
N LEU A 225 -2.23 11.36 -6.26
CA LEU A 225 -3.59 11.48 -6.81
C LEU A 225 -3.79 10.59 -8.06
N GLY A 226 -2.81 10.56 -8.97
CA GLY A 226 -2.82 9.67 -10.13
C GLY A 226 -2.92 8.19 -9.74
N LYS A 227 -2.18 7.78 -8.71
CA LYS A 227 -2.24 6.41 -8.16
C LYS A 227 -3.62 6.08 -7.60
N VAL A 228 -4.17 6.94 -6.76
CA VAL A 228 -5.52 6.76 -6.20
C VAL A 228 -6.55 6.64 -7.33
N ALA A 229 -6.46 7.48 -8.37
CA ALA A 229 -7.41 7.47 -9.48
C ALA A 229 -7.41 6.13 -10.22
N SER A 230 -6.21 5.58 -10.46
CA SER A 230 -6.04 4.29 -11.12
C SER A 230 -6.48 3.12 -10.24
N HIS A 231 -6.09 3.09 -8.97
CA HIS A 231 -6.37 1.97 -8.06
C HIS A 231 -7.88 1.82 -7.77
N TYR A 232 -8.59 2.94 -7.62
CA TYR A 232 -10.03 2.94 -7.31
C TYR A 232 -10.93 3.15 -8.52
N TYR A 233 -10.36 3.22 -9.73
CA TYR A 233 -11.12 3.32 -10.98
C TYR A 233 -12.04 4.56 -11.01
N ILE A 234 -11.47 5.73 -10.71
CA ILE A 234 -12.17 7.01 -10.62
C ILE A 234 -11.77 7.90 -11.79
N ALA A 235 -12.75 8.60 -12.36
CA ALA A 235 -12.52 9.51 -13.47
C ALA A 235 -11.62 10.70 -13.06
N HIS A 236 -10.75 11.14 -13.99
CA HIS A 236 -9.87 12.29 -13.76
C HIS A 236 -10.60 13.58 -13.37
N ASP A 237 -11.80 13.80 -13.90
CA ASP A 237 -12.66 14.94 -13.56
C ASP A 237 -13.06 14.91 -12.07
N SER A 238 -13.49 13.76 -11.55
CA SER A 238 -13.87 13.58 -10.14
C SER A 238 -12.69 13.85 -9.21
N MET A 239 -11.50 13.38 -9.60
CA MET A 239 -10.28 13.68 -8.84
C MET A 239 -9.92 15.15 -8.80
N SER A 240 -10.20 15.89 -9.87
CA SER A 240 -10.07 17.34 -9.87
C SER A 240 -11.00 18.00 -8.86
N THR A 241 -12.27 17.56 -8.84
CA THR A 241 -13.28 18.05 -7.89
C THR A 241 -12.86 17.78 -6.46
N TYR A 242 -12.36 16.57 -6.15
CA TYR A 242 -11.86 16.26 -4.82
C TYR A 242 -10.63 17.09 -4.47
N ASN A 243 -9.70 17.27 -5.41
CA ASN A 243 -8.49 18.04 -5.16
C ASN A 243 -8.79 19.51 -4.84
N GLU A 244 -9.81 20.10 -5.47
CA GLU A 244 -10.25 21.50 -5.29
C GLU A 244 -11.06 21.73 -4.01
N TYR A 245 -12.02 20.86 -3.71
CA TYR A 245 -12.98 21.10 -2.62
C TYR A 245 -12.63 20.40 -1.30
N LEU A 246 -11.80 19.35 -1.31
CA LEU A 246 -11.45 18.62 -0.09
C LEU A 246 -10.51 19.47 0.79
N LYS A 247 -10.90 19.69 2.05
CA LYS A 247 -10.20 20.49 3.07
C LYS A 247 -10.06 19.70 4.37
N PRO A 248 -9.08 20.01 5.25
CA PRO A 248 -8.84 19.25 6.48
C PRO A 248 -10.06 19.19 7.42
N HIS A 249 -10.74 20.32 7.65
CA HIS A 249 -11.83 20.42 8.61
C HIS A 249 -13.22 20.41 7.94
N MET A 250 -13.50 19.39 7.13
CA MET A 250 -14.82 19.23 6.53
C MET A 250 -15.80 18.56 7.50
N SER A 251 -17.05 19.04 7.47
CA SER A 251 -18.18 18.42 8.15
C SER A 251 -18.77 17.27 7.32
N ASP A 252 -19.53 16.37 7.95
CA ASP A 252 -20.22 15.28 7.25
C ASP A 252 -21.15 15.82 6.15
N ILE A 253 -21.79 16.97 6.38
CA ILE A 253 -22.64 17.66 5.39
C ILE A 253 -21.83 18.00 4.12
N GLU A 254 -20.63 18.52 4.29
CA GLU A 254 -19.77 18.91 3.18
C GLU A 254 -19.16 17.71 2.47
N LEU A 255 -18.85 16.64 3.21
CA LEU A 255 -18.35 15.37 2.65
C LEU A 255 -19.40 14.70 1.77
N PHE A 256 -20.63 14.57 2.24
CA PHE A 256 -21.72 13.99 1.44
C PHE A 256 -22.05 14.84 0.20
N ARG A 257 -21.92 16.16 0.32
CA ARG A 257 -22.00 17.08 -0.82
C ARG A 257 -20.84 16.91 -1.79
N LEU A 258 -19.61 16.72 -1.31
CA LEU A 258 -18.47 16.48 -2.18
C LEU A 258 -18.64 15.17 -2.97
N PHE A 259 -19.13 14.13 -2.29
CA PHE A 259 -19.47 12.85 -2.91
C PHE A 259 -20.50 13.01 -4.04
N SER A 260 -21.54 13.82 -3.85
CA SER A 260 -22.59 14.01 -4.85
C SER A 260 -22.16 14.86 -6.06
N LEU A 261 -21.01 15.54 -5.99
CA LEU A 261 -20.42 16.30 -7.11
C LEU A 261 -19.52 15.44 -8.03
N SER A 262 -19.39 14.14 -7.76
CA SER A 262 -18.55 13.23 -8.55
C SER A 262 -19.05 13.11 -10.00
N GLN A 263 -18.12 13.04 -10.97
CA GLN A 263 -18.42 12.94 -12.40
C GLN A 263 -19.19 11.66 -12.76
N GLU A 264 -19.03 10.61 -11.96
CA GLU A 264 -19.81 9.38 -12.05
C GLU A 264 -21.32 9.63 -12.00
N PHE A 265 -21.76 10.72 -11.35
CA PHE A 265 -23.16 11.09 -11.20
C PHE A 265 -23.59 12.28 -12.07
N LYS A 266 -22.77 12.68 -13.05
CA LYS A 266 -23.01 13.84 -13.92
C LYS A 266 -24.40 13.86 -14.57
N TYR A 267 -24.91 12.70 -14.95
CA TYR A 267 -26.18 12.58 -15.67
C TYR A 267 -27.40 12.40 -14.75
N VAL A 268 -27.18 12.18 -13.45
CA VAL A 268 -28.27 12.01 -12.49
C VAL A 268 -29.10 13.30 -12.43
N MET A 269 -30.40 13.18 -12.68
CA MET A 269 -31.34 14.29 -12.66
C MET A 269 -32.54 14.00 -11.78
N VAL A 270 -33.14 15.07 -11.23
CA VAL A 270 -34.40 15.02 -10.50
C VAL A 270 -35.56 15.14 -11.48
N ARG A 271 -36.42 14.12 -11.53
CA ARG A 271 -37.64 14.10 -12.36
C ARG A 271 -38.85 14.61 -11.57
N SER A 272 -39.86 15.04 -12.29
CA SER A 272 -41.11 15.56 -11.71
C SER A 272 -41.86 14.52 -10.85
N GLU A 273 -41.91 13.28 -11.32
CA GLU A 273 -42.68 12.18 -10.73
C GLU A 273 -42.10 11.66 -9.41
N GLU A 274 -40.79 11.83 -9.20
CA GLU A 274 -40.07 11.40 -7.99
C GLU A 274 -39.92 12.52 -6.94
N ARG A 275 -40.28 13.76 -7.28
CA ARG A 275 -40.08 14.94 -6.44
C ARG A 275 -40.72 14.79 -5.05
N LEU A 276 -41.99 14.38 -4.99
CA LEU A 276 -42.73 14.23 -3.74
C LEU A 276 -42.14 13.14 -2.84
N GLU A 277 -41.58 12.08 -3.42
CA GLU A 277 -40.91 11.03 -2.67
C GLU A 277 -39.56 11.53 -2.13
N LEU A 278 -38.80 12.26 -2.93
CA LEU A 278 -37.53 12.86 -2.52
C LEU A 278 -37.70 13.91 -1.42
N GLU A 279 -38.73 14.76 -1.48
CA GLU A 279 -39.04 15.73 -0.41
C GLU A 279 -39.31 15.02 0.93
N LYS A 280 -40.10 13.94 0.93
CA LYS A 280 -40.35 13.12 2.14
C LYS A 280 -39.09 12.44 2.67
N LEU A 281 -38.16 12.06 1.79
CA LEU A 281 -36.88 11.48 2.22
C LEU A 281 -35.97 12.56 2.82
N LEU A 282 -35.97 13.76 2.25
CA LEU A 282 -35.13 14.88 2.71
C LEU A 282 -35.48 15.33 4.14
N GLU A 283 -36.73 15.15 4.58
CA GLU A 283 -37.16 15.36 5.97
C GLU A 283 -36.70 14.24 6.94
N ARG A 284 -36.34 13.05 6.42
CA ARG A 284 -36.03 11.86 7.22
C ARG A 284 -34.55 11.50 7.27
N VAL A 285 -33.74 12.10 6.40
CA VAL A 285 -32.30 11.83 6.35
C VAL A 285 -31.58 12.44 7.56
N PRO A 286 -30.60 11.73 8.16
CA PRO A 286 -29.94 12.20 9.38
C PRO A 286 -28.97 13.36 9.13
N ILE A 287 -28.33 13.43 7.95
CA ILE A 287 -27.38 14.49 7.62
C ILE A 287 -28.09 15.54 6.75
N PRO A 288 -28.15 16.81 7.19
CA PRO A 288 -28.81 17.87 6.43
C PRO A 288 -28.23 18.05 5.03
N VAL A 289 -29.10 18.17 4.02
CA VAL A 289 -28.73 18.47 2.64
C VAL A 289 -28.98 19.95 2.37
N LYS A 290 -27.94 20.70 1.99
CA LYS A 290 -28.04 22.16 1.77
C LYS A 290 -28.53 22.51 0.36
N GLU A 291 -28.41 21.58 -0.58
CA GLU A 291 -28.76 21.78 -1.97
C GLU A 291 -30.27 21.73 -2.22
N ALA A 292 -30.75 22.61 -3.10
CA ALA A 292 -32.15 22.62 -3.52
C ALA A 292 -32.44 21.50 -4.54
N LEU A 293 -33.68 20.99 -4.51
CA LEU A 293 -34.19 20.05 -5.52
C LEU A 293 -34.51 20.78 -6.82
N ASN A 294 -33.54 20.81 -7.74
CA ASN A 294 -33.68 21.42 -9.07
C ASN A 294 -34.35 20.45 -10.05
N VAL A 295 -35.66 20.57 -10.21
CA VAL A 295 -36.48 19.66 -11.03
C VAL A 295 -36.27 19.92 -12.53
N ASN A 296 -36.07 18.85 -13.30
CA ASN A 296 -35.96 18.87 -14.78
C ASN A 296 -34.84 19.75 -15.36
N VAL A 297 -33.84 20.09 -14.55
CA VAL A 297 -32.66 20.83 -15.02
C VAL A 297 -31.57 19.85 -15.41
N ARG A 298 -31.23 19.77 -16.71
CA ARG A 298 -30.08 19.01 -17.23
C ARG A 298 -28.80 19.85 -17.19
N ALA A 299 -28.45 20.36 -16.01
CA ALA A 299 -27.18 21.04 -15.77
C ALA A 299 -26.22 20.13 -15.00
N SER A 300 -24.92 20.33 -15.16
CA SER A 300 -23.93 19.63 -14.34
C SER A 300 -24.26 19.86 -12.86
N ASN A 301 -24.27 18.79 -12.07
CA ASN A 301 -24.50 18.80 -10.63
C ASN A 301 -25.93 19.16 -10.19
N SER A 302 -26.90 19.24 -11.11
CA SER A 302 -28.31 19.48 -10.74
C SER A 302 -28.91 18.34 -9.90
N GLY A 303 -28.38 17.12 -10.05
CA GLY A 303 -28.76 15.93 -9.28
C GLY A 303 -28.07 15.79 -7.92
N SER A 304 -27.25 16.75 -7.46
CA SER A 304 -26.46 16.62 -6.22
C SER A 304 -27.31 16.24 -5.00
N ALA A 305 -28.43 16.96 -4.81
CA ALA A 305 -29.36 16.70 -3.70
C ALA A 305 -29.93 15.27 -3.76
N LYS A 306 -30.30 14.80 -4.95
CA LYS A 306 -30.83 13.44 -5.17
C LYS A 306 -29.78 12.38 -4.82
N VAL A 307 -28.55 12.52 -5.29
CA VAL A 307 -27.47 11.58 -5.01
C VAL A 307 -27.20 11.49 -3.51
N ASN A 308 -27.13 12.64 -2.84
CA ASN A 308 -26.91 12.72 -1.40
C ASN A 308 -28.04 12.02 -0.62
N VAL A 309 -29.30 12.37 -0.90
CA VAL A 309 -30.47 11.76 -0.24
C VAL A 309 -30.55 10.25 -0.49
N LEU A 310 -30.29 9.80 -1.72
CA LEU A 310 -30.33 8.37 -2.06
C LEU A 310 -29.22 7.57 -1.36
N LEU A 311 -28.01 8.13 -1.23
CA LEU A 311 -26.95 7.47 -0.46
C LEU A 311 -27.35 7.35 1.02
N GLN A 312 -27.90 8.40 1.62
CA GLN A 312 -28.36 8.36 3.01
C GLN A 312 -29.55 7.41 3.21
N ALA A 313 -30.48 7.35 2.25
CA ALA A 313 -31.59 6.40 2.25
C ALA A 313 -31.09 4.95 2.15
N TYR A 314 -30.03 4.72 1.36
CA TYR A 314 -29.38 3.42 1.22
C TYR A 314 -28.75 2.95 2.54
N ILE A 315 -28.01 3.82 3.23
CA ILE A 315 -27.40 3.54 4.56
C ILE A 315 -28.50 3.31 5.60
N SER A 316 -29.60 4.05 5.52
CA SER A 316 -30.74 3.94 6.45
C SER A 316 -31.69 2.77 6.15
N ARG A 317 -31.47 2.01 5.07
CA ARG A 317 -32.34 0.91 4.60
C ARG A 317 -33.81 1.33 4.40
N LEU A 318 -34.03 2.54 3.88
CA LEU A 318 -35.37 3.02 3.56
C LEU A 318 -35.92 2.33 2.30
N SER A 319 -37.21 2.00 2.32
CA SER A 319 -37.92 1.46 1.16
C SER A 319 -38.30 2.59 0.21
N LEU A 320 -38.01 2.42 -1.08
CA LEU A 320 -38.40 3.32 -2.16
C LEU A 320 -39.47 2.66 -3.03
N ASN A 321 -40.42 3.44 -3.53
CA ASN A 321 -41.52 2.95 -4.35
C ASN A 321 -41.19 3.05 -5.86
N GLY A 322 -40.48 4.11 -6.27
CA GLY A 322 -40.14 4.33 -7.67
C GLY A 322 -39.05 3.39 -8.19
N PHE A 323 -39.32 2.68 -9.30
CA PHE A 323 -38.32 1.83 -9.97
C PHE A 323 -37.07 2.62 -10.41
N ALA A 324 -37.25 3.81 -11.00
CA ALA A 324 -36.15 4.65 -11.43
C ALA A 324 -35.27 5.10 -10.25
N LEU A 325 -35.90 5.52 -9.13
CA LEU A 325 -35.20 5.86 -7.89
C LEU A 325 -34.41 4.69 -7.31
N LEU A 326 -34.98 3.48 -7.32
CA LEU A 326 -34.28 2.27 -6.88
C LEU A 326 -33.05 1.97 -7.76
N ALA A 327 -33.19 2.08 -9.08
CA ALA A 327 -32.09 1.88 -10.02
C ALA A 327 -30.98 2.94 -9.81
N ASP A 328 -31.34 4.20 -9.62
CA ASP A 328 -30.41 5.28 -9.30
C ASP A 328 -29.68 5.02 -7.97
N MET A 329 -30.41 4.61 -6.92
CA MET A 329 -29.83 4.27 -5.62
C MET A 329 -28.81 3.12 -5.73
N VAL A 330 -29.10 2.08 -6.51
CA VAL A 330 -28.17 0.95 -6.73
C VAL A 330 -26.90 1.42 -7.44
N HIS A 331 -27.03 2.25 -8.48
CA HIS A 331 -25.89 2.80 -9.20
C HIS A 331 -24.99 3.69 -8.32
N ILE A 332 -25.62 4.53 -7.48
CA ILE A 332 -24.92 5.38 -6.52
C ILE A 332 -24.15 4.51 -5.51
N HIS A 333 -24.79 3.51 -4.91
CA HIS A 333 -24.14 2.62 -3.93
C HIS A 333 -22.95 1.85 -4.54
N GLN A 334 -23.11 1.28 -5.74
CA GLN A 334 -22.04 0.52 -6.40
C GLN A 334 -20.80 1.39 -6.66
N SER A 335 -21.01 2.69 -6.90
CA SER A 335 -19.95 3.67 -7.08
C SER A 335 -19.44 4.24 -5.75
N ALA A 336 -20.27 4.23 -4.70
CA ALA A 336 -19.97 4.84 -3.40
C ALA A 336 -18.77 4.18 -2.72
N ALA A 337 -18.69 2.84 -2.72
CA ALA A 337 -17.61 2.13 -2.06
C ALA A 337 -16.22 2.56 -2.59
N ARG A 338 -16.04 2.59 -3.92
CA ARG A 338 -14.77 2.99 -4.53
C ARG A 338 -14.45 4.48 -4.34
N ILE A 339 -15.46 5.36 -4.42
CA ILE A 339 -15.28 6.80 -4.25
C ILE A 339 -14.89 7.15 -2.82
N TRP A 340 -15.58 6.61 -1.82
CA TRP A 340 -15.25 6.87 -0.41
C TRP A 340 -13.87 6.34 -0.04
N ARG A 341 -13.48 5.18 -0.57
CA ARG A 341 -12.13 4.63 -0.36
C ARG A 341 -11.04 5.49 -0.99
N ALA A 342 -11.29 6.06 -2.17
CA ALA A 342 -10.36 7.01 -2.75
C ALA A 342 -10.26 8.32 -1.97
N LEU A 343 -11.39 8.86 -1.49
CA LEU A 343 -11.39 10.03 -0.61
C LEU A 343 -10.58 9.77 0.67
N PHE A 344 -10.70 8.58 1.25
CA PHE A 344 -9.92 8.15 2.40
C PHE A 344 -8.41 8.16 2.09
N GLU A 345 -7.99 7.53 0.99
CA GLU A 345 -6.57 7.47 0.62
C GLU A 345 -5.98 8.85 0.27
N ILE A 346 -6.79 9.76 -0.31
CA ILE A 346 -6.40 11.16 -0.52
C ILE A 346 -6.14 11.86 0.82
N CYS A 347 -7.01 11.66 1.82
CA CYS A 347 -6.84 12.24 3.15
C CYS A 347 -5.59 11.71 3.84
N LEU A 348 -5.34 10.40 3.72
CA LEU A 348 -4.17 9.72 4.27
C LEU A 348 -2.86 10.28 3.69
N HIS A 349 -2.79 10.43 2.36
CA HIS A 349 -1.62 11.00 1.68
C HIS A 349 -1.39 12.49 1.96
N ARG A 350 -2.46 13.25 2.25
CA ARG A 350 -2.38 14.66 2.65
C ARG A 350 -2.06 14.86 4.14
N GLY A 351 -2.12 13.79 4.93
CA GLY A 351 -1.83 13.81 6.36
C GLY A 351 -2.96 14.39 7.22
N TRP A 352 -4.21 14.31 6.77
CA TRP A 352 -5.38 14.83 7.51
C TRP A 352 -6.03 13.71 8.33
N ALA A 353 -5.60 13.57 9.58
CA ALA A 353 -5.98 12.45 10.44
C ALA A 353 -7.48 12.44 10.75
N ALA A 354 -8.01 13.50 11.38
CA ALA A 354 -9.43 13.62 11.71
C ALA A 354 -10.36 13.39 10.52
N LEU A 355 -9.98 13.87 9.33
CA LEU A 355 -10.78 13.66 8.11
C LEU A 355 -10.67 12.23 7.58
N ALA A 356 -9.47 11.65 7.57
CA ALA A 356 -9.26 10.28 7.13
C ALA A 356 -10.09 9.31 7.97
N GLU A 357 -10.16 9.51 9.29
CA GLU A 357 -10.97 8.68 10.19
C GLU A 357 -12.47 8.80 9.93
N LYS A 358 -12.97 10.04 9.74
CA LYS A 358 -14.37 10.28 9.38
C LYS A 358 -14.71 9.60 8.06
N VAL A 359 -13.88 9.78 7.04
CA VAL A 359 -14.10 9.18 5.71
C VAL A 359 -14.03 7.66 5.78
N LEU A 360 -13.10 7.08 6.55
CA LEU A 360 -13.03 5.63 6.79
C LEU A 360 -14.30 5.13 7.49
N THR A 361 -14.82 5.87 8.46
CA THR A 361 -16.08 5.56 9.12
C THR A 361 -17.24 5.56 8.12
N ILE A 362 -17.30 6.55 7.22
CA ILE A 362 -18.31 6.60 6.16
C ILE A 362 -18.17 5.42 5.19
N CYS A 363 -16.95 5.02 4.82
CA CYS A 363 -16.72 3.82 4.00
C CYS A 363 -17.40 2.60 4.63
N LYS A 364 -17.16 2.37 5.93
CA LYS A 364 -17.75 1.25 6.66
C LYS A 364 -19.27 1.38 6.81
N MET A 365 -19.80 2.60 6.99
CA MET A 365 -21.25 2.83 7.05
C MET A 365 -21.96 2.48 5.73
N VAL A 366 -21.32 2.78 4.59
CA VAL A 366 -21.81 2.42 3.26
C VAL A 366 -21.74 0.90 3.03
N ASP A 367 -20.64 0.26 3.40
CA ASP A 367 -20.43 -1.18 3.22
C ASP A 367 -21.44 -2.00 4.06
N HIS A 368 -21.64 -1.64 5.34
CA HIS A 368 -22.54 -2.35 6.25
C HIS A 368 -24.01 -1.90 6.21
N ARG A 369 -24.31 -0.84 5.46
CA ARG A 369 -25.65 -0.20 5.38
C ARG A 369 -26.19 0.13 6.77
N MET A 370 -25.39 0.85 7.56
CA MET A 370 -25.76 1.28 8.91
C MET A 370 -25.00 2.54 9.31
N TRP A 371 -25.64 3.38 10.12
CA TRP A 371 -25.02 4.52 10.78
C TRP A 371 -24.21 4.14 12.02
N LEU A 372 -23.30 5.03 12.43
CA LEU A 372 -22.49 4.91 13.65
C LEU A 372 -23.35 4.82 14.93
N SER A 373 -24.56 5.39 14.95
CA SER A 373 -25.46 5.32 16.11
C SER A 373 -26.07 3.94 16.35
N HIS A 374 -25.96 3.01 15.40
CA HIS A 374 -26.48 1.65 15.56
C HIS A 374 -25.50 0.74 16.31
N THR A 375 -26.03 -0.37 16.84
CA THR A 375 -25.21 -1.36 17.52
C THR A 375 -24.24 -2.05 16.55
N PRO A 376 -22.95 -2.26 16.93
CA PRO A 376 -21.98 -2.97 16.09
C PRO A 376 -22.40 -4.38 15.72
N LEU A 377 -23.24 -5.01 16.55
CA LEU A 377 -23.76 -6.36 16.34
C LEU A 377 -24.61 -6.47 15.06
N ARG A 378 -25.14 -5.36 14.54
CA ARG A 378 -25.89 -5.35 13.27
C ARG A 378 -25.04 -5.72 12.05
N GLN A 379 -23.71 -5.69 12.17
CA GLN A 379 -22.76 -6.16 11.14
C GLN A 379 -22.82 -7.68 10.97
N PHE A 380 -23.34 -8.43 11.95
CA PHE A 380 -23.55 -9.87 11.82
C PHE A 380 -24.88 -10.19 11.13
N PRO A 381 -24.88 -10.82 9.94
CA PRO A 381 -26.10 -11.13 9.20
C PRO A 381 -27.00 -12.17 9.88
N ALA A 382 -26.49 -12.88 10.89
CA ALA A 382 -27.26 -13.83 11.69
C ALA A 382 -28.34 -13.16 12.54
N LEU A 383 -28.14 -11.91 12.94
CA LEU A 383 -29.06 -11.20 13.83
C LEU A 383 -30.20 -10.55 13.05
N SER A 384 -31.43 -10.77 13.54
CA SER A 384 -32.62 -10.13 12.98
C SER A 384 -32.70 -8.65 13.36
N ASP A 385 -33.26 -7.84 12.47
CA ASP A 385 -33.39 -6.39 12.66
C ASP A 385 -34.21 -6.04 13.93
N ALA A 386 -35.19 -6.88 14.27
CA ALA A 386 -35.97 -6.74 15.49
C ALA A 386 -35.12 -6.90 16.76
N THR A 387 -34.12 -7.79 16.75
CA THR A 387 -33.22 -8.02 17.87
C THR A 387 -32.24 -6.85 18.02
N CYS A 388 -31.67 -6.37 16.91
CA CYS A 388 -30.80 -5.19 16.91
C CYS A 388 -31.52 -3.95 17.46
N ARG A 389 -32.78 -3.70 17.05
CA ARG A 389 -33.58 -2.59 17.61
C ARG A 389 -33.86 -2.72 19.10
N LYS A 390 -33.97 -3.94 19.65
CA LYS A 390 -34.12 -4.14 21.10
C LYS A 390 -32.83 -3.78 21.83
N LEU A 391 -31.68 -4.12 21.26
CA LEU A 391 -30.36 -3.78 21.78
C LEU A 391 -30.09 -2.27 21.72
N GLU A 392 -30.42 -1.63 20.60
CA GLU A 392 -30.28 -0.17 20.41
C GLU A 392 -31.17 0.65 21.35
N LYS A 393 -32.31 0.09 21.80
CA LYS A 393 -33.15 0.70 22.83
C LYS A 393 -32.52 0.67 24.23
N LYS A 394 -31.49 -0.16 24.44
CA LYS A 394 -30.76 -0.21 25.71
C LYS A 394 -29.60 0.77 25.62
N ASP A 395 -29.60 1.76 26.50
CA ASP A 395 -28.54 2.77 26.58
C ASP A 395 -27.32 2.21 27.35
N ILE A 396 -26.71 1.16 26.79
CA ILE A 396 -25.52 0.51 27.35
C ILE A 396 -24.38 0.67 26.34
N PRO A 397 -23.22 1.23 26.72
CA PRO A 397 -22.05 1.30 25.86
C PRO A 397 -21.62 -0.09 25.38
N PHE A 398 -21.23 -0.20 24.10
CA PHE A 398 -20.91 -1.50 23.49
C PHE A 398 -19.81 -2.28 24.22
N GLU A 399 -18.79 -1.57 24.72
CA GLU A 399 -17.68 -2.17 25.47
C GLU A 399 -18.13 -2.98 26.70
N ARG A 400 -19.17 -2.52 27.40
CA ARG A 400 -19.70 -3.22 28.58
C ARG A 400 -20.37 -4.54 28.25
N TYR A 401 -20.72 -4.80 26.98
CA TYR A 401 -21.29 -6.08 26.60
C TYR A 401 -20.27 -7.23 26.68
N PHE A 402 -18.96 -6.93 26.64
CA PHE A 402 -17.89 -7.93 26.84
C PHE A 402 -17.82 -8.45 28.28
N ASP A 403 -18.28 -7.66 29.26
CA ASP A 403 -18.27 -8.04 30.68
C ASP A 403 -19.47 -8.91 31.08
N LEU A 404 -20.49 -9.01 30.22
CA LEU A 404 -21.76 -9.69 30.53
C LEU A 404 -21.69 -11.20 30.31
N SER A 405 -22.32 -11.97 31.20
CA SER A 405 -22.43 -13.42 31.02
C SER A 405 -23.48 -13.79 29.96
N MET A 406 -23.42 -15.03 29.46
CA MET A 406 -24.42 -15.58 28.53
C MET A 406 -25.86 -15.45 29.05
N ALA A 407 -26.06 -15.60 30.37
CA ALA A 407 -27.38 -15.51 30.99
C ALA A 407 -27.88 -14.07 31.01
N ASP A 408 -27.00 -13.12 31.34
CA ASP A 408 -27.32 -11.69 31.41
C ASP A 408 -27.69 -11.14 30.03
N LEU A 409 -26.94 -11.53 28.98
CA LEU A 409 -27.25 -11.17 27.59
C LEU A 409 -28.62 -11.68 27.14
N GLY A 410 -28.96 -12.93 27.53
CA GLY A 410 -30.27 -13.51 27.25
C GLY A 410 -31.41 -12.79 27.97
N GLN A 411 -31.18 -12.38 29.23
CA GLN A 411 -32.14 -11.61 30.02
C GLN A 411 -32.31 -10.18 29.49
N LEU A 412 -31.23 -9.55 29.03
CA LEU A 412 -31.24 -8.18 28.51
C LEU A 412 -32.22 -7.99 27.33
N ILE A 413 -32.29 -8.99 26.45
CA ILE A 413 -33.17 -9.00 25.27
C ILE A 413 -34.54 -9.62 25.58
N GLY A 414 -34.67 -10.29 26.73
CA GLY A 414 -35.86 -11.05 27.12
C GLY A 414 -36.02 -12.36 26.34
N VAL A 415 -34.93 -12.89 25.76
CA VAL A 415 -34.93 -14.17 25.03
C VAL A 415 -33.70 -14.98 25.47
N PRO A 416 -33.83 -15.85 26.49
CA PRO A 416 -32.70 -16.57 27.08
C PRO A 416 -31.90 -17.41 26.09
N LYS A 417 -32.57 -18.02 25.10
CA LYS A 417 -31.93 -18.84 24.05
C LYS A 417 -30.95 -18.04 23.18
N MET A 418 -31.20 -16.75 22.95
CA MET A 418 -30.33 -15.89 22.15
C MET A 418 -29.05 -15.49 22.89
N GLY A 419 -29.01 -15.61 24.23
CA GLY A 419 -27.85 -15.22 25.03
C GLY A 419 -26.56 -15.94 24.61
N LYS A 420 -26.64 -17.23 24.31
CA LYS A 420 -25.49 -18.02 23.82
C LYS A 420 -25.02 -17.56 22.43
N GLU A 421 -25.96 -17.29 21.53
CA GLU A 421 -25.65 -16.83 20.18
C GLU A 421 -24.98 -15.46 20.21
N LEU A 422 -25.52 -14.52 20.98
CA LEU A 422 -24.96 -13.18 21.15
C LEU A 422 -23.59 -13.20 21.81
N TYR A 423 -23.41 -14.01 22.86
CA TYR A 423 -22.11 -14.18 23.49
C TYR A 423 -21.06 -14.69 22.48
N THR A 424 -21.45 -15.63 21.62
CA THR A 424 -20.56 -16.15 20.57
C THR A 424 -20.22 -15.08 19.54
N LEU A 425 -21.21 -14.34 19.04
CA LEU A 425 -21.01 -13.25 18.07
C LEU A 425 -20.16 -12.12 18.65
N LEU A 426 -20.33 -11.83 19.93
CA LEU A 426 -19.58 -10.79 20.62
C LEU A 426 -18.09 -11.12 20.72
N HIS A 427 -17.73 -12.37 21.01
CA HIS A 427 -16.33 -12.83 20.98
C HIS A 427 -15.77 -13.03 19.57
N GLN A 428 -16.62 -12.97 18.53
CA GLN A 428 -16.18 -12.93 17.12
C GLN A 428 -15.92 -11.51 16.64
N PHE A 429 -16.45 -10.49 17.33
CA PHE A 429 -16.21 -9.09 16.99
C PHE A 429 -14.73 -8.76 17.20
N PRO A 430 -14.04 -8.16 16.21
CA PRO A 430 -12.62 -7.85 16.37
C PRO A 430 -12.37 -6.86 17.49
N LYS A 431 -11.58 -7.30 18.48
CA LYS A 431 -11.07 -6.49 19.56
C LYS A 431 -9.57 -6.72 19.63
N VAL A 432 -8.81 -5.65 19.80
CA VAL A 432 -7.35 -5.67 19.78
C VAL A 432 -6.84 -4.93 21.00
N ASP A 433 -5.92 -5.57 21.72
CA ASP A 433 -5.19 -4.95 22.81
C ASP A 433 -3.82 -4.51 22.27
N VAL A 434 -3.46 -3.28 22.60
CA VAL A 434 -2.32 -2.60 21.98
C VAL A 434 -1.49 -1.96 23.07
N SER A 435 -0.18 -2.23 23.07
CA SER A 435 0.80 -1.52 23.89
C SER A 435 1.97 -1.04 23.05
N ALA A 436 2.57 0.07 23.42
CA ALA A 436 3.68 0.68 22.69
C ALA A 436 4.84 0.96 23.64
N ALA A 437 6.03 0.50 23.27
CA ALA A 437 7.29 0.89 23.91
C ALA A 437 7.96 1.97 23.06
N VAL A 438 8.41 3.05 23.68
CA VAL A 438 9.05 4.17 23.00
C VAL A 438 10.54 4.24 23.33
N GLN A 439 11.37 4.47 22.32
CA GLN A 439 12.82 4.55 22.43
C GLN A 439 13.34 5.75 21.63
N PRO A 440 13.85 6.82 22.28
CA PRO A 440 14.35 7.99 21.56
C PRO A 440 15.69 7.65 20.89
N ILE A 441 15.72 7.69 19.55
CA ILE A 441 16.95 7.46 18.77
C ILE A 441 17.77 8.76 18.73
N THR A 442 17.09 9.87 18.44
CA THR A 442 17.68 11.21 18.47
C THR A 442 16.68 12.19 19.09
N ARG A 443 17.09 13.44 19.29
CA ARG A 443 16.18 14.51 19.73
C ARG A 443 14.99 14.74 18.79
N SER A 444 15.10 14.33 17.53
CA SER A 444 14.07 14.54 16.50
C SER A 444 13.42 13.25 16.01
N LEU A 445 13.82 12.08 16.54
CA LEU A 445 13.36 10.79 16.05
C LEU A 445 13.12 9.84 17.21
N LEU A 446 11.87 9.39 17.33
CA LEU A 446 11.43 8.41 18.31
C LEU A 446 11.13 7.10 17.60
N LYS A 447 11.66 6.00 18.09
CA LYS A 447 11.25 4.66 17.68
C LYS A 447 10.08 4.22 18.54
N VAL A 448 9.06 3.66 17.91
CA VAL A 448 7.88 3.09 18.56
C VAL A 448 7.82 1.62 18.20
N ASP A 449 7.92 0.78 19.22
CA ASP A 449 7.73 -0.66 19.12
C ASP A 449 6.32 -0.99 19.63
N LEU A 450 5.41 -1.22 18.70
CA LEU A 450 4.01 -1.55 18.93
C LEU A 450 3.86 -3.07 19.09
N SER A 451 3.29 -3.52 20.20
CA SER A 451 2.81 -4.89 20.37
C SER A 451 1.30 -4.93 20.17
N PHE A 452 0.86 -5.75 19.22
CA PHE A 452 -0.53 -5.93 18.83
C PHE A 452 -1.00 -7.33 19.23
N THR A 453 -1.97 -7.41 20.13
CA THR A 453 -2.49 -8.64 20.71
C THR A 453 -3.98 -8.80 20.34
N PRO A 454 -4.35 -9.73 19.45
CA PRO A 454 -5.74 -9.94 19.06
C PRO A 454 -6.54 -10.62 20.19
N ASP A 455 -7.64 -10.00 20.63
CA ASP A 455 -8.57 -10.51 21.65
C ASP A 455 -9.93 -10.88 21.04
N PHE A 456 -9.94 -11.75 20.03
CA PHE A 456 -11.18 -12.22 19.39
C PHE A 456 -11.03 -13.52 18.60
N GLN A 457 -12.15 -14.18 18.34
CA GLN A 457 -12.23 -15.39 17.52
C GLN A 457 -12.43 -15.05 16.05
N MET A 458 -11.33 -14.94 15.30
CA MET A 458 -11.39 -14.55 13.90
C MET A 458 -12.04 -15.61 13.00
N GLN A 459 -13.12 -15.20 12.30
CA GLN A 459 -13.84 -16.04 11.35
C GLN A 459 -13.23 -15.97 9.94
N SER A 460 -12.91 -14.75 9.49
CA SER A 460 -12.34 -14.45 8.17
C SER A 460 -10.89 -14.96 8.04
N PRO A 461 -10.38 -15.15 6.81
CA PRO A 461 -9.00 -15.58 6.60
C PRO A 461 -7.97 -14.51 7.02
N SER A 462 -8.35 -13.23 6.91
CA SER A 462 -7.52 -12.09 7.27
C SER A 462 -8.38 -10.89 7.65
N GLU A 463 -7.95 -10.15 8.66
CA GLU A 463 -8.49 -8.85 9.05
C GLU A 463 -7.42 -7.76 8.91
N GLY A 464 -7.83 -6.59 8.41
CA GLY A 464 -6.94 -5.46 8.20
C GLY A 464 -7.18 -4.36 9.21
N PHE A 465 -6.09 -3.75 9.67
CA PHE A 465 -6.10 -2.65 10.63
C PHE A 465 -5.19 -1.53 10.14
N TRP A 466 -5.65 -0.29 10.30
CA TRP A 466 -4.85 0.91 10.10
C TRP A 466 -4.25 1.34 11.42
N VAL A 467 -2.93 1.41 11.50
CA VAL A 467 -2.19 2.00 12.62
C VAL A 467 -1.90 3.44 12.25
N LEU A 468 -2.52 4.40 12.94
CA LEU A 468 -2.37 5.83 12.72
C LEU A 468 -1.73 6.46 13.96
N VAL A 469 -0.71 7.29 13.77
CA VAL A 469 -0.15 8.13 14.83
C VAL A 469 -0.50 9.57 14.52
N THR A 470 -1.21 10.21 15.43
CA THR A 470 -1.68 11.60 15.29
C THR A 470 -1.00 12.51 16.31
N ASP A 471 -1.06 13.80 16.05
CA ASP A 471 -0.72 14.83 17.02
C ASP A 471 -1.71 14.88 18.20
N VAL A 472 -1.50 15.84 19.11
CA VAL A 472 -2.32 16.07 20.31
C VAL A 472 -3.75 16.47 19.94
N ASP A 473 -3.90 17.24 18.87
CA ASP A 473 -5.19 17.75 18.42
C ASP A 473 -5.99 16.71 17.61
N GLY A 474 -5.32 15.65 17.13
CA GLY A 474 -5.91 14.60 16.28
C GLY A 474 -6.09 15.02 14.82
N ASP A 475 -5.50 16.15 14.41
CA ASP A 475 -5.69 16.75 13.10
C ASP A 475 -4.57 16.33 12.13
N ALA A 476 -3.31 16.31 12.59
CA ALA A 476 -2.16 15.97 11.77
C ALA A 476 -1.80 14.48 11.91
N LEU A 477 -1.67 13.80 10.77
CA LEU A 477 -1.18 12.43 10.70
C LEU A 477 0.35 12.42 10.61
N ILE A 478 0.99 11.89 11.64
CA ILE A 478 2.46 11.81 11.76
C ILE A 478 2.98 10.56 11.05
N HIS A 479 2.31 9.44 11.26
CA HIS A 479 2.67 8.15 10.68
C HIS A 479 1.42 7.31 10.43
N HIS A 480 1.43 6.50 9.37
CA HIS A 480 0.41 5.49 9.16
C HIS A 480 1.01 4.22 8.55
N GLU A 481 0.45 3.08 8.94
CA GLU A 481 0.80 1.79 8.37
C GLU A 481 -0.42 0.86 8.34
N TYR A 482 -0.47 -0.05 7.36
CA TYR A 482 -1.53 -1.04 7.24
C TYR A 482 -1.04 -2.39 7.76
N LEU A 483 -1.68 -2.87 8.83
CA LEU A 483 -1.41 -4.16 9.46
C LEU A 483 -2.44 -5.19 8.99
N MET A 484 -1.98 -6.29 8.38
CA MET A 484 -2.84 -7.39 7.99
C MET A 484 -2.67 -8.59 8.91
N LEU A 485 -3.66 -8.84 9.77
CA LEU A 485 -3.72 -10.00 10.65
C LEU A 485 -4.23 -11.22 9.88
N GLN A 486 -3.44 -12.28 9.81
CA GLN A 486 -3.83 -13.55 9.19
C GLN A 486 -4.30 -14.56 10.23
N LYS A 487 -5.21 -15.47 9.85
CA LYS A 487 -5.83 -16.43 10.79
C LYS A 487 -4.86 -17.34 11.52
N ARG A 488 -3.73 -17.66 10.91
CA ARG A 488 -2.64 -18.42 11.53
C ARG A 488 -2.01 -17.70 12.73
N TYR A 489 -2.02 -16.37 12.75
CA TYR A 489 -1.41 -15.53 13.79
C TYR A 489 -2.45 -14.89 14.72
N ALA A 490 -3.72 -15.30 14.65
CA ALA A 490 -4.80 -14.68 15.42
C ALA A 490 -4.68 -14.83 16.95
N LYS A 491 -3.74 -15.65 17.45
CA LYS A 491 -3.45 -15.82 18.88
C LYS A 491 -2.04 -15.37 19.27
N GLU A 492 -1.23 -15.01 18.28
CA GLU A 492 0.17 -14.62 18.50
C GLU A 492 0.25 -13.11 18.61
N GLU A 493 1.09 -12.61 19.51
CA GLU A 493 1.42 -11.20 19.58
C GLU A 493 2.23 -10.81 18.34
N THR A 494 1.77 -9.78 17.64
CA THR A 494 2.47 -9.25 16.46
C THR A 494 3.18 -7.96 16.85
N TYR A 495 4.47 -7.85 16.53
CA TYR A 495 5.24 -6.64 16.78
C TYR A 495 5.39 -5.82 15.51
N LEU A 496 5.18 -4.51 15.61
CA LEU A 496 5.40 -3.53 14.55
C LEU A 496 6.34 -2.44 15.06
N SER A 497 7.44 -2.22 14.35
CA SER A 497 8.45 -1.24 14.73
C SER A 497 8.56 -0.16 13.68
N PHE A 498 8.30 1.09 14.06
CA PHE A 498 8.38 2.25 13.16
C PHE A 498 8.98 3.46 13.88
N THR A 499 9.37 4.46 13.12
CA THR A 499 9.95 5.70 13.67
C THR A 499 9.06 6.88 13.38
N ILE A 500 8.85 7.73 14.38
CA ILE A 500 8.09 8.98 14.27
C ILE A 500 9.00 10.18 14.52
N PRO A 501 8.80 11.30 13.79
CA PRO A 501 9.49 12.54 14.07
C PRO A 501 9.01 13.16 15.37
N LEU A 502 9.94 13.79 16.10
CA LEU A 502 9.66 14.68 17.22
C LEU A 502 9.98 16.12 16.82
N PHE A 503 9.12 17.05 17.20
CA PHE A 503 9.26 18.47 16.93
C PHE A 503 9.57 19.23 18.24
N GLU A 504 10.40 20.26 18.17
CA GLU A 504 10.64 21.20 19.27
C GLU A 504 9.77 22.46 19.04
N PRO A 505 8.97 22.93 20.02
CA PRO A 505 8.80 22.39 21.38
C PRO A 505 8.07 21.04 21.40
N LEU A 506 8.49 20.15 22.31
CA LEU A 506 7.89 18.82 22.47
C LEU A 506 6.40 18.93 22.81
N ALA A 507 5.58 18.19 22.07
CA ALA A 507 4.20 17.94 22.42
C ALA A 507 4.14 17.13 23.75
N PRO A 508 3.06 17.24 24.53
CA PRO A 508 2.89 16.44 25.75
C PRO A 508 2.72 14.95 25.48
N LEU A 509 2.01 14.59 24.40
CA LEU A 509 1.73 13.22 24.00
C LEU A 509 1.37 13.16 22.52
N TYR A 510 1.41 11.97 21.94
CA TYR A 510 0.76 11.65 20.66
C TYR A 510 -0.30 10.56 20.87
N TYR A 511 -1.24 10.43 19.94
CA TYR A 511 -2.22 9.34 19.97
C TYR A 511 -1.87 8.30 18.91
N LEU A 512 -1.73 7.05 19.35
CA LEU A 512 -1.69 5.89 18.47
C LEU A 512 -3.09 5.30 18.40
N ARG A 513 -3.66 5.25 17.21
CA ARG A 513 -4.99 4.71 16.95
C ARG A 513 -4.90 3.52 16.03
N VAL A 514 -5.51 2.42 16.43
CA VAL A 514 -5.64 1.21 15.63
C VAL A 514 -7.09 1.07 15.24
N LEU A 515 -7.38 1.23 13.94
CA LEU A 515 -8.72 1.22 13.39
C LEU A 515 -8.90 -0.01 12.51
N SER A 516 -9.97 -0.79 12.68
CA SER A 516 -10.28 -1.83 11.69
C SER A 516 -10.55 -1.21 10.32
N ASP A 517 -10.18 -1.87 9.24
CA ASP A 517 -10.50 -1.42 7.88
C ASP A 517 -11.96 -1.69 7.50
N LYS A 518 -12.59 -2.67 8.16
CA LYS A 518 -13.94 -3.17 7.82
C LYS A 518 -14.97 -2.92 8.90
N TRP A 519 -14.60 -3.06 10.17
CA TRP A 519 -15.56 -3.07 11.27
C TRP A 519 -15.83 -1.67 11.82
N LEU A 520 -17.11 -1.33 11.99
CA LEU A 520 -17.56 -0.15 12.73
C LEU A 520 -17.38 -0.38 14.23
N HIS A 521 -17.00 0.67 14.97
CA HIS A 521 -16.73 0.64 16.42
C HIS A 521 -15.57 -0.28 16.85
N CYS A 522 -14.78 -0.77 15.90
CA CYS A 522 -13.53 -1.47 16.19
C CYS A 522 -12.38 -0.45 16.07
N GLU A 523 -12.13 0.25 17.17
CA GLU A 523 -11.03 1.18 17.33
C GLU A 523 -10.40 1.06 18.72
N THR A 524 -9.09 1.24 18.78
CA THR A 524 -8.32 1.24 20.02
C THR A 524 -7.38 2.43 19.99
N THR A 525 -7.43 3.28 21.01
CA THR A 525 -6.61 4.49 21.12
C THR A 525 -5.67 4.36 22.32
N LEU A 526 -4.37 4.52 22.06
CA LEU A 526 -3.31 4.47 23.06
C LEU A 526 -2.59 5.83 23.08
N PRO A 527 -2.63 6.58 24.20
CA PRO A 527 -1.82 7.79 24.35
C PRO A 527 -0.35 7.43 24.59
N ILE A 528 0.54 8.01 23.80
CA ILE A 528 1.99 7.92 23.96
C ILE A 528 2.46 9.20 24.66
N SER A 529 2.66 9.13 25.97
CA SER A 529 3.13 10.28 26.78
C SER A 529 4.63 10.52 26.60
N PHE A 530 5.01 11.80 26.51
CA PHE A 530 6.41 12.24 26.46
C PHE A 530 6.88 12.94 27.73
N GLN A 531 6.09 12.93 28.81
CA GLN A 531 6.42 13.62 30.06
C GLN A 531 7.71 13.09 30.71
N ASP A 532 7.87 11.76 30.73
CA ASP A 532 9.04 11.09 31.30
C ASP A 532 10.10 10.73 30.23
N LEU A 533 9.98 11.29 29.02
CA LEU A 533 10.86 10.97 27.91
C LEU A 533 12.18 11.72 28.03
N ILE A 534 13.24 11.01 28.42
CA ILE A 534 14.60 11.55 28.44
C ILE A 534 15.14 11.54 27.01
N LEU A 535 15.24 12.73 26.41
CA LEU A 535 15.84 12.86 25.09
C LEU A 535 17.37 12.81 25.15
N PRO A 536 18.03 12.11 24.20
CA PRO A 536 19.47 12.17 24.05
C PRO A 536 19.99 13.61 23.93
N THR A 537 21.23 13.82 24.36
CA THR A 537 21.91 15.10 24.14
C THR A 537 22.06 15.35 22.65
N LYS A 538 22.10 16.63 22.25
CA LYS A 538 22.31 16.97 20.84
C LYS A 538 23.71 16.51 20.45
N ASN A 539 23.81 15.72 19.40
CA ASN A 539 25.10 15.27 18.86
C ASN A 539 26.03 16.47 18.65
N ALA A 540 27.28 16.33 19.06
CA ALA A 540 28.31 17.30 18.75
C ALA A 540 28.40 17.49 17.22
N PRO A 541 28.67 18.71 16.73
CA PRO A 541 28.86 18.92 15.30
C PRO A 541 30.02 18.03 14.80
N PRO A 542 29.93 17.50 13.58
CA PRO A 542 31.02 16.72 13.01
C PRO A 542 32.28 17.58 12.91
N THR A 543 33.45 16.96 13.08
CA THR A 543 34.74 17.65 12.91
C THR A 543 34.83 18.21 11.49
N GLU A 544 35.11 19.51 11.38
CA GLU A 544 35.23 20.17 10.08
C GLU A 544 36.38 19.57 9.26
N LEU A 545 36.10 19.35 7.98
CA LEU A 545 37.12 18.95 7.02
C LEU A 545 37.88 20.21 6.60
N LEU A 546 39.13 20.32 7.06
CA LEU A 546 40.00 21.44 6.75
C LEU A 546 40.47 21.33 5.29
N ASP A 547 40.49 22.45 4.57
CA ASP A 547 41.03 22.54 3.20
C ASP A 547 42.56 22.54 3.23
N LEU A 548 43.11 21.38 3.59
CA LEU A 548 44.54 21.15 3.70
C LEU A 548 45.13 20.83 2.33
N GLN A 549 46.38 21.23 2.11
CA GLN A 549 47.12 20.81 0.92
C GLN A 549 47.21 19.28 0.88
N PRO A 550 46.79 18.64 -0.23
CA PRO A 550 46.82 17.19 -0.36
C PRO A 550 48.21 16.63 -0.10
N LEU A 551 48.31 15.67 0.83
CA LEU A 551 49.59 15.05 1.16
C LEU A 551 50.02 14.09 0.06
N SER A 552 51.27 14.23 -0.41
CA SER A 552 51.89 13.28 -1.34
C SER A 552 52.22 11.96 -0.64
N VAL A 553 51.91 10.85 -1.29
CA VAL A 553 52.22 9.49 -0.79
C VAL A 553 53.72 9.35 -0.48
N LYS A 554 54.59 9.85 -1.36
CA LYS A 554 56.05 9.80 -1.17
C LYS A 554 56.49 10.61 0.05
N ALA A 555 55.90 11.79 0.25
CA ALA A 555 56.26 12.67 1.37
C ALA A 555 55.86 12.07 2.73
N VAL A 556 54.66 11.48 2.80
CA VAL A 556 54.16 10.83 4.02
C VAL A 556 55.01 9.60 4.36
N LEU A 557 55.31 8.75 3.37
CA LEU A 557 56.14 7.56 3.59
C LEU A 557 57.58 7.92 3.96
N ALA A 558 58.17 8.94 3.34
CA ALA A 558 59.48 9.44 3.73
C ALA A 558 59.48 9.91 5.19
N LYS A 559 58.44 10.64 5.62
CA LYS A 559 58.28 11.06 7.02
C LYS A 559 58.13 9.85 7.96
N ALA A 560 57.39 8.81 7.57
CA ALA A 560 57.21 7.60 8.38
C ALA A 560 58.51 6.82 8.56
N VAL A 561 59.28 6.63 7.49
CA VAL A 561 60.59 5.93 7.52
C VAL A 561 61.60 6.69 8.39
N VAL A 562 61.66 8.02 8.24
CA VAL A 562 62.55 8.85 9.08
C VAL A 562 62.14 8.82 10.54
N HIS A 563 60.83 8.88 10.84
CA HIS A 563 60.32 8.81 12.21
C HIS A 563 60.62 7.46 12.88
N ALA A 564 60.69 6.37 12.09
CA ALA A 564 61.11 5.07 12.55
C ALA A 564 62.65 4.91 12.72
N GLY A 565 63.44 5.96 12.49
CA GLY A 565 64.90 5.93 12.68
C GLY A 565 65.68 5.27 11.54
N LEU A 566 65.01 4.90 10.44
CA LEU A 566 65.61 4.22 9.29
C LEU A 566 66.28 5.24 8.36
N LYS A 567 67.60 5.09 8.12
CA LYS A 567 68.40 5.99 7.28
C LYS A 567 68.42 5.62 5.78
N ASP A 568 67.78 4.51 5.41
CA ASP A 568 67.79 4.00 4.03
C ASP A 568 66.74 4.69 3.15
N THR A 569 67.19 5.64 2.33
CA THR A 569 66.37 6.36 1.36
C THR A 569 65.75 5.44 0.28
N SER A 570 66.31 4.24 0.06
CA SER A 570 65.79 3.27 -0.91
C SER A 570 64.51 2.58 -0.44
N MET A 571 64.22 2.61 0.87
CA MET A 571 63.04 1.98 1.45
C MET A 571 61.74 2.63 0.97
N VAL A 572 61.70 3.96 0.83
CA VAL A 572 60.50 4.67 0.34
C VAL A 572 60.11 4.21 -1.06
N ALA A 573 61.08 4.03 -1.96
CA ALA A 573 60.83 3.55 -3.32
C ALA A 573 60.35 2.08 -3.32
N LYS A 574 60.95 1.22 -2.49
CA LYS A 574 60.52 -0.19 -2.33
C LYS A 574 59.09 -0.31 -1.77
N LEU A 575 58.66 0.61 -0.92
CA LEU A 575 57.30 0.64 -0.38
C LEU A 575 56.28 1.15 -1.40
N VAL A 576 56.57 2.27 -2.09
CA VAL A 576 55.65 2.89 -3.06
C VAL A 576 55.48 2.03 -4.31
N ASP A 577 56.58 1.67 -4.95
CA ASP A 577 56.55 0.98 -6.25
C ASP A 577 56.53 -0.55 -6.11
N GLY A 578 56.69 -1.05 -4.89
CA GLY A 578 56.70 -2.47 -4.54
C GLY A 578 55.54 -2.86 -3.64
N SER A 579 55.78 -2.89 -2.32
CA SER A 579 54.90 -3.50 -1.32
C SER A 579 53.47 -2.95 -1.34
N LEU A 580 53.31 -1.63 -1.29
CA LEU A 580 52.00 -0.98 -1.13
C LEU A 580 51.21 -0.90 -2.44
N ALA A 581 51.86 -1.04 -3.60
CA ALA A 581 51.22 -1.09 -4.92
C ALA A 581 50.56 -2.44 -5.22
N ARG A 582 50.87 -3.49 -4.44
CA ARG A 582 50.37 -4.85 -4.64
C ARG A 582 48.96 -5.07 -4.07
N GLY A 583 48.32 -6.13 -4.57
CA GLY A 583 47.02 -6.61 -4.10
C GLY A 583 45.80 -5.92 -4.73
N PRO A 584 44.58 -6.37 -4.37
CA PRO A 584 43.33 -5.86 -4.95
C PRO A 584 43.08 -4.38 -4.67
N ARG A 585 43.65 -3.82 -3.59
CA ARG A 585 43.53 -2.41 -3.19
C ARG A 585 44.90 -1.74 -3.04
N GLY A 586 45.85 -2.06 -3.93
CA GLY A 586 47.15 -1.40 -3.97
C GLY A 586 47.06 0.12 -4.14
N TRP A 587 48.03 0.86 -3.59
CA TRP A 587 48.09 2.31 -3.66
C TRP A 587 48.55 2.74 -5.07
N ARG A 588 47.58 2.99 -5.95
CA ARG A 588 47.81 3.46 -7.34
C ARG A 588 47.62 4.97 -7.51
N PHE A 589 47.64 5.72 -6.40
CA PHE A 589 47.40 7.16 -6.36
C PHE A 589 48.66 7.88 -5.87
N GLN A 590 48.82 9.16 -6.24
CA GLN A 590 50.01 9.96 -5.90
C GLN A 590 49.80 10.84 -4.67
N THR A 591 48.54 11.20 -4.37
CA THR A 591 48.16 12.07 -3.26
C THR A 591 47.01 11.44 -2.47
N PHE A 592 47.02 11.64 -1.15
CA PHE A 592 45.92 11.22 -0.28
C PHE A 592 44.70 12.12 -0.46
N ASN A 593 43.51 11.56 -0.21
CA ASN A 593 42.28 12.34 -0.23
C ASN A 593 42.23 13.31 0.97
N PRO A 594 41.29 14.29 1.02
CA PRO A 594 41.22 15.27 2.11
C PRO A 594 41.07 14.66 3.50
N ILE A 595 40.22 13.63 3.65
CA ILE A 595 39.97 12.95 4.94
C ILE A 595 41.24 12.26 5.44
N GLN A 596 41.92 11.55 4.55
CA GLN A 596 43.21 10.92 4.83
C GLN A 596 44.26 11.99 5.16
N THR A 597 44.32 13.07 4.39
CA THR A 597 45.27 14.17 4.59
C THR A 597 45.13 14.79 5.98
N GLN A 598 43.90 14.94 6.50
CA GLN A 598 43.66 15.46 7.84
C GLN A 598 43.93 14.43 8.95
N ALA A 599 43.64 13.13 8.71
CA ALA A 599 43.80 12.08 9.72
C ALA A 599 45.24 11.57 9.86
N LEU A 600 46.02 11.57 8.77
CA LEU A 600 47.37 10.98 8.72
C LEU A 600 48.38 11.62 9.67
N PRO A 601 48.48 12.96 9.81
CA PRO A 601 49.41 13.57 10.76
C PRO A 601 49.20 13.06 12.18
N LYS A 602 47.93 12.97 12.61
CA LYS A 602 47.58 12.50 13.97
C LYS A 602 47.92 11.03 14.17
N LEU A 603 47.70 10.20 13.16
CA LEU A 603 48.05 8.78 13.18
C LEU A 603 49.56 8.55 13.26
N MET A 604 50.36 9.43 12.65
CA MET A 604 51.82 9.29 12.57
C MET A 604 52.60 9.95 13.72
N GLU A 605 52.05 10.97 14.37
CA GLU A 605 52.76 11.71 15.43
C GLU A 605 52.90 10.91 16.73
N ASN A 606 51.93 10.07 17.08
CA ASN A 606 51.89 9.28 18.31
C ASN A 606 51.27 7.88 18.07
N PRO A 607 51.97 7.00 17.33
CA PRO A 607 51.43 5.71 16.91
C PRO A 607 51.26 4.69 18.06
N THR A 608 51.96 4.86 19.18
CA THR A 608 51.94 3.92 20.32
C THR A 608 51.09 4.38 21.52
N THR A 609 50.55 5.59 21.50
CA THR A 609 49.88 6.18 22.69
C THR A 609 48.49 6.78 22.42
N SER A 610 48.06 6.94 21.17
CA SER A 610 46.77 7.57 20.86
C SER A 610 45.83 6.68 20.04
N ASN A 611 44.64 6.45 20.57
CA ASN A 611 43.55 5.80 19.83
C ASN A 611 42.89 6.81 18.88
N VAL A 612 42.66 6.41 17.63
CA VAL A 612 42.08 7.27 16.60
C VAL A 612 40.74 6.69 16.13
N LEU A 613 39.67 7.46 16.26
CA LEU A 613 38.36 7.14 15.69
C LEU A 613 38.16 7.93 14.39
N VAL A 614 37.96 7.22 13.28
CA VAL A 614 37.70 7.84 11.97
C VAL A 614 36.32 7.46 11.46
N CYS A 615 35.37 8.39 11.63
CA CYS A 615 34.00 8.26 11.15
C CYS A 615 33.86 8.97 9.80
N ALA A 616 33.88 8.20 8.70
CA ALA A 616 33.69 8.72 7.35
C ALA A 616 32.77 7.81 6.54
N ALA A 617 32.16 8.33 5.48
CA ALA A 617 31.27 7.57 4.61
C ALA A 617 31.96 6.33 3.99
N PRO A 618 31.21 5.29 3.60
CA PRO A 618 31.73 4.22 2.75
C PRO A 618 32.36 4.82 1.48
N GLY A 619 33.52 4.33 1.07
CA GLY A 619 34.25 4.86 -0.09
C GLY A 619 35.24 5.99 0.20
N SER A 620 35.23 6.60 1.40
CA SER A 620 36.21 7.65 1.80
C SER A 620 37.65 7.15 2.01
N GLY A 621 37.95 5.89 1.67
CA GLY A 621 39.31 5.35 1.75
C GLY A 621 39.83 5.06 3.17
N LYS A 622 38.94 4.79 4.14
CA LYS A 622 39.32 4.43 5.53
C LYS A 622 40.31 3.26 5.63
N GLY A 623 40.22 2.29 4.72
CA GLY A 623 41.16 1.15 4.68
C GLY A 623 42.61 1.56 4.45
N VAL A 624 42.87 2.69 3.77
CA VAL A 624 44.23 3.23 3.60
C VAL A 624 44.81 3.72 4.93
N LEU A 625 43.97 4.24 5.84
CA LEU A 625 44.41 4.64 7.18
C LEU A 625 44.78 3.42 8.02
N ALA A 626 44.03 2.32 7.89
CA ALA A 626 44.40 1.04 8.50
C ALA A 626 45.72 0.48 7.92
N ASP A 627 45.93 0.59 6.60
CA ASP A 627 47.20 0.22 5.96
C ASP A 627 48.37 1.06 6.52
N VAL A 628 48.19 2.37 6.72
CA VAL A 628 49.22 3.25 7.29
C VAL A 628 49.49 2.93 8.76
N ALA A 629 48.46 2.58 9.54
CA ALA A 629 48.63 2.20 10.93
C ALA A 629 49.50 0.94 11.06
N LEU A 630 49.18 -0.11 10.29
CA LEU A 630 49.99 -1.33 10.25
C LEU A 630 51.39 -1.05 9.72
N LEU A 631 51.52 -0.27 8.65
CA LEU A 631 52.81 0.12 8.08
C LEU A 631 53.70 0.84 9.11
N THR A 632 53.13 1.77 9.86
CA THR A 632 53.88 2.54 10.88
C THR A 632 54.38 1.62 11.98
N LEU A 633 53.56 0.68 12.45
CA LEU A 633 53.97 -0.34 13.42
C LEU A 633 55.12 -1.21 12.88
N CYS A 634 55.02 -1.67 11.62
CA CYS A 634 56.06 -2.48 11.00
C CYS A 634 57.38 -1.72 10.83
N LEU A 635 57.32 -0.42 10.51
CA LEU A 635 58.52 0.41 10.38
C LEU A 635 59.19 0.65 11.73
N GLN A 636 58.43 0.82 12.82
CA GLN A 636 58.98 0.99 14.16
C GLN A 636 59.68 -0.27 14.69
N HIS A 637 59.15 -1.44 14.34
CA HIS A 637 59.71 -2.75 14.72
C HIS A 637 60.48 -3.40 13.55
N PHE A 638 61.07 -2.61 12.65
CA PHE A 638 61.68 -3.16 11.43
C PHE A 638 62.82 -4.15 11.71
N ASP A 639 63.57 -3.95 12.80
CA ASP A 639 64.66 -4.86 13.23
C ASP A 639 64.14 -6.09 14.02
N ALA A 640 62.87 -6.11 14.42
CA ALA A 640 62.23 -7.15 15.24
C ALA A 640 60.79 -7.42 14.78
N LEU A 641 60.59 -7.73 13.50
CA LEU A 641 59.26 -7.92 12.91
C LEU A 641 58.49 -9.12 13.51
N GLU A 642 59.17 -10.04 14.20
CA GLU A 642 58.54 -11.15 14.94
C GLU A 642 57.72 -10.70 16.15
N ASP A 643 58.05 -9.54 16.71
CA ASP A 643 57.33 -8.95 17.85
C ASP A 643 56.06 -8.20 17.42
N VAL A 644 55.91 -7.94 16.11
CA VAL A 644 54.72 -7.27 15.57
C VAL A 644 53.50 -8.14 15.78
N PHE A 645 52.48 -7.60 16.45
CA PHE A 645 51.19 -8.28 16.58
C PHE A 645 50.01 -7.31 16.39
N CYS A 646 49.33 -7.47 15.25
CA CYS A 646 48.17 -6.68 14.83
C CYS A 646 46.93 -7.56 14.66
N VAL A 647 45.78 -7.07 15.12
CA VAL A 647 44.49 -7.72 14.94
C VAL A 647 43.54 -6.77 14.22
N TYR A 648 42.94 -7.25 13.12
CA TYR A 648 41.90 -6.56 12.38
C TYR A 648 40.59 -7.32 12.52
N VAL A 649 39.55 -6.61 12.96
CA VAL A 649 38.21 -7.15 13.12
C VAL A 649 37.25 -6.39 12.21
N ALA A 650 36.47 -7.15 11.43
CA ALA A 650 35.38 -6.61 10.63
C ALA A 650 34.11 -7.48 10.79
N PRO A 651 32.91 -6.88 10.82
CA PRO A 651 31.68 -7.60 11.15
C PRO A 651 31.29 -8.65 10.10
N LYS A 652 31.71 -8.49 8.84
CA LYS A 652 31.33 -9.38 7.74
C LYS A 652 32.48 -10.28 7.29
N PRO A 653 32.28 -11.61 7.15
CA PRO A 653 33.32 -12.52 6.65
C PRO A 653 33.89 -12.14 5.28
N SER A 654 33.08 -11.55 4.40
CA SER A 654 33.54 -11.07 3.09
C SER A 654 34.52 -9.90 3.18
N LEU A 655 34.36 -9.02 4.17
CA LEU A 655 35.32 -7.93 4.44
C LEU A 655 36.62 -8.49 5.01
N VAL A 656 36.52 -9.46 5.91
CA VAL A 656 37.67 -10.19 6.46
C VAL A 656 38.47 -10.87 5.35
N ALA A 657 37.81 -11.61 4.44
CA ALA A 657 38.48 -12.25 3.32
C ALA A 657 39.14 -11.25 2.36
N ALA A 658 38.45 -10.14 2.04
CA ALA A 658 39.01 -9.10 1.19
C ALA A 658 40.22 -8.40 1.84
N GLN A 659 40.16 -8.16 3.15
CA GLN A 659 41.26 -7.53 3.88
C GLN A 659 42.45 -8.49 4.05
N HIS A 660 42.20 -9.78 4.29
CA HIS A 660 43.23 -10.81 4.30
C HIS A 660 43.99 -10.86 2.97
N ALA A 661 43.28 -10.92 1.84
CA ALA A 661 43.92 -10.90 0.52
C ALA A 661 44.71 -9.60 0.26
N ASN A 662 44.21 -8.47 0.75
CA ASN A 662 44.87 -7.17 0.61
C ASN A 662 46.16 -7.09 1.44
N TRP A 663 46.11 -7.46 2.72
CA TRP A 663 47.27 -7.41 3.61
C TRP A 663 48.28 -8.53 3.35
N ALA A 664 47.84 -9.72 2.95
CA ALA A 664 48.75 -10.77 2.48
C ALA A 664 49.57 -10.31 1.26
N ALA A 665 48.97 -9.55 0.33
CA ALA A 665 49.69 -9.01 -0.82
C ALA A 665 50.62 -7.83 -0.47
N LYS A 666 50.25 -7.00 0.51
CA LYS A 666 51.00 -5.77 0.88
C LYS A 666 52.09 -5.97 1.93
N PHE A 667 51.83 -6.84 2.90
CA PHE A 667 52.66 -7.07 4.09
C PHE A 667 53.06 -8.54 4.27
N GLY A 668 52.54 -9.46 3.46
CA GLY A 668 52.82 -10.89 3.58
C GLY A 668 54.25 -11.31 3.21
N PRO A 669 54.50 -12.62 3.02
CA PRO A 669 55.84 -13.19 2.79
C PRO A 669 56.58 -12.61 1.58
N ASP A 670 55.84 -12.28 0.51
CA ASP A 670 56.42 -11.73 -0.73
C ASP A 670 56.75 -10.22 -0.64
N SER A 671 56.42 -9.59 0.50
CA SER A 671 56.54 -8.16 0.74
C SER A 671 57.89 -7.78 1.37
N VAL A 672 58.15 -6.48 1.53
CA VAL A 672 59.37 -6.01 2.24
C VAL A 672 59.36 -6.39 3.73
N PHE A 673 58.18 -6.64 4.30
CA PHE A 673 57.99 -6.95 5.72
C PHE A 673 57.91 -8.46 6.01
N GLY A 674 57.57 -9.29 5.02
CA GLY A 674 57.56 -10.75 5.19
C GLY A 674 56.65 -11.30 6.30
N LEU A 675 55.55 -10.62 6.65
CA LEU A 675 54.71 -11.01 7.80
C LEU A 675 53.84 -12.24 7.52
N ASP A 676 53.51 -13.00 8.55
CA ASP A 676 52.47 -14.04 8.51
C ASP A 676 51.09 -13.41 8.77
N VAL A 677 50.29 -13.33 7.70
CA VAL A 677 48.94 -12.76 7.72
C VAL A 677 47.92 -13.90 7.74
N VAL A 678 47.36 -14.16 8.92
CA VAL A 678 46.44 -15.26 9.18
C VAL A 678 45.00 -14.78 9.20
N ARG A 679 44.12 -15.56 8.57
CA ARG A 679 42.66 -15.39 8.69
C ARG A 679 42.10 -16.46 9.62
N LEU A 680 41.32 -16.05 10.61
CA LEU A 680 40.66 -17.00 11.50
C LEU A 680 39.59 -17.80 10.78
N THR A 681 39.52 -19.08 11.12
CA THR A 681 38.63 -20.06 10.49
C THR A 681 37.37 -20.31 11.30
N GLY A 682 37.41 -20.05 12.61
CA GLY A 682 36.33 -20.36 13.56
C GLY A 682 36.56 -21.67 14.33
N ASP A 683 37.57 -22.47 13.98
CA ASP A 683 38.00 -23.60 14.80
C ASP A 683 38.95 -23.11 15.90
N ALA A 684 38.46 -23.08 17.14
CA ALA A 684 39.20 -22.59 18.29
C ALA A 684 40.56 -23.31 18.52
N THR A 685 40.70 -24.58 18.13
CA THR A 685 41.96 -25.31 18.33
C THR A 685 43.00 -24.96 17.27
N ALA A 686 42.56 -24.85 16.01
CA ALA A 686 43.40 -24.43 14.90
C ALA A 686 43.77 -22.95 15.02
N ASP A 687 42.81 -22.10 15.36
CA ASP A 687 42.99 -20.65 15.47
C ASP A 687 43.94 -20.29 16.64
N VAL A 688 43.90 -21.02 17.77
CA VAL A 688 44.87 -20.83 18.87
C VAL A 688 46.30 -21.16 18.43
N LYS A 689 46.49 -22.21 17.64
CA LYS A 689 47.80 -22.56 17.10
C LYS A 689 48.28 -21.50 16.09
N ALA A 690 47.38 -21.03 15.22
CA ALA A 690 47.69 -20.05 14.21
C ALA A 690 48.08 -18.69 14.80
N ILE A 691 47.44 -18.26 15.91
CA ILE A 691 47.77 -17.00 16.59
C ILE A 691 49.18 -17.00 17.21
N GLN A 692 49.73 -18.16 17.60
CA GLN A 692 51.04 -18.21 18.26
C GLN A 692 52.19 -17.72 17.35
N SER A 693 52.11 -17.99 16.05
CA SER A 693 53.13 -17.59 15.06
C SER A 693 52.73 -16.37 14.23
N ALA A 694 51.45 -16.02 14.18
CA ALA A 694 50.96 -14.91 13.35
C ALA A 694 51.44 -13.54 13.85
N GLN A 695 51.82 -12.67 12.93
CA GLN A 695 52.03 -11.23 13.19
C GLN A 695 50.78 -10.41 12.88
N VAL A 696 49.93 -10.85 11.94
CA VAL A 696 48.69 -10.16 11.59
C VAL A 696 47.53 -11.14 11.58
N VAL A 697 46.48 -10.86 12.35
CA VAL A 697 45.27 -11.68 12.44
C VAL A 697 44.08 -10.90 11.88
N VAL A 698 43.35 -11.50 10.95
CA VAL A 698 42.12 -10.93 10.37
C VAL A 698 40.94 -11.82 10.74
N ALA A 699 39.93 -11.26 11.41
CA ALA A 699 38.87 -12.02 12.06
C ALA A 699 37.50 -11.32 12.02
N THR A 700 36.43 -12.08 12.23
CA THR A 700 35.13 -11.52 12.63
C THR A 700 35.07 -11.30 14.16
N PRO A 701 34.16 -10.47 14.66
CA PRO A 701 33.98 -10.26 16.11
C PRO A 701 33.77 -11.57 16.87
N GLU A 702 32.94 -12.48 16.36
CA GLU A 702 32.67 -13.79 16.97
C GLU A 702 33.92 -14.68 17.05
N GLN A 703 34.69 -14.74 15.97
CA GLN A 703 35.92 -15.53 15.93
C GLN A 703 36.95 -15.00 16.93
N TRP A 704 37.11 -13.68 16.99
CA TRP A 704 38.02 -13.05 17.93
C TRP A 704 37.55 -13.17 19.38
N ASP A 705 36.24 -13.06 19.65
CA ASP A 705 35.66 -13.19 21.00
C ASP A 705 35.94 -14.57 21.64
N VAL A 706 35.76 -15.65 20.88
CA VAL A 706 36.08 -17.02 21.35
C VAL A 706 37.55 -17.13 21.80
N LEU A 707 38.44 -16.34 21.20
CA LEU A 707 39.87 -16.33 21.49
C LEU A 707 40.23 -15.33 22.60
N SER A 708 39.58 -14.18 22.67
CA SER A 708 39.85 -13.17 23.71
C SER A 708 39.29 -13.54 25.08
N ARG A 709 38.22 -14.34 25.18
CA ARG A 709 37.63 -14.77 26.48
C ARG A 709 38.61 -15.40 27.48
N ARG A 710 39.71 -16.00 27.01
CA ARG A 710 40.77 -16.59 27.87
C ARG A 710 42.09 -15.82 27.78
N TRP A 711 42.05 -14.51 27.56
CA TRP A 711 43.23 -13.65 27.39
C TRP A 711 44.23 -13.76 28.55
N LYS A 712 43.75 -13.91 29.80
CA LYS A 712 44.61 -14.11 31.00
C LYS A 712 45.53 -15.33 30.90
N LYS A 713 45.14 -16.37 30.16
CA LYS A 713 45.93 -17.60 29.94
C LYS A 713 46.69 -17.58 28.61
N ARG A 714 46.52 -16.55 27.78
CA ARG A 714 47.00 -16.46 26.41
C ARG A 714 47.89 -15.23 26.27
N ALA A 715 49.18 -15.38 26.59
CA ALA A 715 50.16 -14.28 26.59
C ALA A 715 50.19 -13.51 25.26
N ARG A 716 50.11 -14.19 24.11
CA ARG A 716 50.11 -13.52 22.79
C ARG A 716 48.96 -12.50 22.63
N ILE A 717 47.78 -12.77 23.21
CA ILE A 717 46.63 -11.84 23.15
C ILE A 717 46.85 -10.61 24.04
N GLN A 718 47.61 -10.75 25.13
CA GLN A 718 47.99 -9.60 25.98
C GLN A 718 48.99 -8.66 25.31
N HIS A 719 49.71 -9.14 24.29
CA HIS A 719 50.73 -8.39 23.56
C HIS A 719 50.23 -7.83 22.22
N VAL A 720 48.92 -7.65 22.02
CA VAL A 720 48.39 -6.95 20.84
C VAL A 720 48.85 -5.50 20.86
N GLN A 721 49.62 -5.10 19.84
CA GLN A 721 50.16 -3.75 19.71
C GLN A 721 49.24 -2.83 18.90
N LEU A 722 48.51 -3.39 17.92
CA LEU A 722 47.55 -2.65 17.10
C LEU A 722 46.25 -3.44 16.97
N PHE A 723 45.15 -2.78 17.30
CA PHE A 723 43.80 -3.33 17.18
C PHE A 723 42.96 -2.44 16.27
N VAL A 724 42.58 -2.95 15.10
CA VAL A 724 41.81 -2.21 14.10
C VAL A 724 40.38 -2.75 14.03
N LEU A 725 39.43 -1.91 14.43
CA LEU A 725 38.00 -2.17 14.28
C LEU A 725 37.47 -1.46 13.02
N ASP A 726 37.13 -2.23 11.98
CA ASP A 726 36.48 -1.69 10.80
C ASP A 726 34.95 -1.80 10.92
N GLN A 727 34.27 -0.79 10.39
CA GLN A 727 32.81 -0.68 10.38
C GLN A 727 32.17 -0.72 11.78
N LEU A 728 32.73 0.01 12.75
CA LEU A 728 32.23 0.06 14.13
C LEU A 728 30.74 0.47 14.23
N GLN A 729 30.18 1.17 13.25
CA GLN A 729 28.76 1.55 13.26
C GLN A 729 27.79 0.35 13.29
N PHE A 730 28.23 -0.87 13.00
CA PHE A 730 27.42 -2.08 13.14
C PHE A 730 27.22 -2.53 14.61
N VAL A 731 27.87 -1.88 15.57
CA VAL A 731 27.65 -2.11 17.01
C VAL A 731 26.17 -1.92 17.40
N GLY A 732 25.45 -0.99 16.76
CA GLY A 732 24.02 -0.79 17.01
C GLY A 732 23.09 -1.80 16.31
N GLY A 733 23.64 -2.71 15.49
CA GLY A 733 22.86 -3.71 14.73
C GLY A 733 22.76 -5.03 15.49
N GLY A 734 21.54 -5.46 15.82
CA GLY A 734 21.26 -6.56 16.76
C GLY A 734 21.85 -7.94 16.44
N GLU A 735 22.20 -8.25 15.19
CA GLU A 735 22.75 -9.57 14.85
C GLU A 735 24.25 -9.74 15.17
N TYR A 736 25.05 -8.66 15.14
CA TYR A 736 26.51 -8.73 15.31
C TYR A 736 27.08 -7.75 16.34
N GLY A 737 26.26 -6.79 16.81
CA GLY A 737 26.72 -5.68 17.63
C GLY A 737 27.07 -6.02 19.07
N THR A 738 26.35 -6.94 19.70
CA THR A 738 26.56 -7.37 21.10
C THR A 738 27.91 -8.04 21.31
N VAL A 739 28.41 -8.77 20.31
CA VAL A 739 29.72 -9.45 20.35
C VAL A 739 30.88 -8.47 20.20
N VAL A 740 30.68 -7.34 19.51
CA VAL A 740 31.69 -6.28 19.37
C VAL A 740 31.88 -5.52 20.70
N LEU A 741 30.81 -5.35 21.50
CA LEU A 741 30.84 -4.60 22.76
C LEU A 741 31.48 -5.34 23.93
N TYR A 742 31.42 -6.68 23.96
CA TYR A 742 31.92 -7.49 25.08
C TYR A 742 33.45 -7.45 25.27
N GLN A 743 34.19 -6.77 24.38
CA GLN A 743 35.66 -6.70 24.43
C GLN A 743 36.21 -5.45 25.15
N GLY A 744 35.36 -4.57 25.67
CA GLY A 744 35.77 -3.28 26.24
C GLY A 744 35.54 -3.06 27.74
N ILE A 745 34.89 -3.98 28.47
CA ILE A 745 34.49 -3.76 29.87
C ILE A 745 34.77 -5.00 30.71
N GLU A 746 36.01 -5.18 31.16
CA GLU A 746 36.31 -5.83 32.45
C GLU A 746 37.56 -5.16 33.06
N ASP A 747 37.42 -4.75 34.32
CA ASP A 747 38.40 -4.15 35.24
C ASP A 747 38.59 -2.62 35.20
N GLY A 748 37.62 -1.91 35.81
CA GLY A 748 37.71 -0.52 36.28
C GLY A 748 36.38 -0.05 36.91
N ASP A 749 36.21 -0.26 38.22
CA ASP A 749 35.13 0.24 39.10
C ASP A 749 33.71 0.37 38.51
N CYS A 750 32.94 -0.72 38.63
CA CYS A 750 31.53 -0.84 38.26
C CYS A 750 30.54 -0.06 39.18
N ASN A 751 30.82 1.18 39.58
CA ASN A 751 29.88 1.96 40.41
C ASN A 751 29.58 3.41 39.97
N GLU A 752 30.08 3.91 38.84
CA GLU A 752 29.79 5.32 38.45
C GLU A 752 29.24 5.55 37.02
N TYR A 753 28.92 4.52 36.24
CA TYR A 753 28.41 4.72 34.86
C TYR A 753 27.10 3.97 34.57
N TYR A 754 26.11 4.13 35.45
CA TYR A 754 24.71 3.83 35.12
C TYR A 754 23.91 5.05 34.63
N ASP A 755 24.53 6.22 34.54
CA ASP A 755 23.95 7.43 33.93
C ASP A 755 24.59 7.67 32.55
N MET A 756 24.07 6.98 31.53
CA MET A 756 23.95 7.44 30.13
C MET A 756 23.46 6.26 29.27
N SER A 757 22.17 5.94 29.41
CA SER A 757 21.38 5.20 28.43
C SER A 757 20.12 5.98 28.11
#